data_AF-A0A8P4G4G4-F1
#
_entry.id   AF-A0A8P4G4G4-F1
#
_cell.length_a   1.000
_cell.length_b   1.000
_cell.length_c   1.000
_cell.angle_alpha   90.00
_cell.angle_beta   90.00
_cell.angle_gamma   90.00
#
_symmetry.space_group_name_H-M   'P 1'
#
loop_
_entity.id
_entity.type
_entity.pdbx_description
1 polymer ?
#
loop_
_entity_poly.entity_id
_entity_poly.type
_entity_poly.pdbx_seq_one_letter_code
_entity_poly.pdbx_strand_id
1 'polypeptide(L)'
;MKLTGIFLLLMLWTCESARVAESRDDNSVYDLFELVQVPKKNHGVTLVKGDDPYSPAYKIHNPDLIPPVPESAFRDLIDSIHAERGFLLLLNFKQFKRTRGSLLTVEKQDGSGPVFEIVSNGKANTLDIVFSTENKQQVVSIEDVDLATGHWKNITLFVQEDRAQLYTGCDEVNTAELDAPIQSILTPETPASAQLRIGKGAVKDKFMGVLQNVRFVFGTTLEAILRNKGCQSSMTTDTMILENLNGSSAIRTEYTGHKTKDLQMVCGFSCDDLVSMFKELKGLGVVVKELSNELRQLTDENKLIKNRIGIHSGVCIHNGIVHKNRDEWTVDDCTECTCQDSATVCRKISCPLIPCANATVPDGECCPRCGTPSDYAEDGWSPWSEWTHCSVSCGRGIQQRGRSCDRINNNCEGTSVQTRDCYLQECDKRFKQDGSWSHWSPWSSCSVTCGAGVITRIRLCNSPTPQLGGKDCEGEGRQTEKCQKSPCPINGNWGPWSPWDTCTLTCGGGVQTRKRLCNDPAPKYGGKECVGDAKDTQMCNKKACPIDGCLSNPCFAGAKCTSFPDGSWKCGKCPAGYSGNGIKCKDVDECKEVPDACFEFNGVHRCENTDSGYNCLPCPPRYSGPQPFGRGVEQAAAKKQVCTPRNPCLDGSHDCNKNARCNYLGHFADPMYRCECKPGYAGNGHICGEDTDLDGWPNADLVCVENATYHCKKDNCPNLPNSGQEDYDKDGIGDACDNDDDNDGIPDDRDNCPFVYNPRQYDYDRDDVGDSCDNCPYDSNPDQTDTDNNGEGDACAVDIDGDGILNEKDNCPYVYNVDQRDTDLDGVGDMCDNCPLEHNPDQVDSDDDRVGDKCDSNQDIDEDGHQNNLDNCPYIPNANQADHDKDGKGDACDHDDDNDGIPDDKDNCRLAFNPDQLDSDGDGRGDACKDDFDQDNVPDIYDVCPENFDISETDFRKFQMVPLDPKGTSQIDPNWVVRHQGKELVQTVNCDPGIAVGYHEFNSVDFSGTFFINTERDDDYAGFVFGYQSSSRFYVVMWKQITQTYWSNKPTKAQGYSGLSIKVVNSTTGPGEHLRNALWHTGNTPGQVRLLWHDPKNVGWKDFTAYRWHLIHRPRTGLIRVVMYEGKKIMADSGSIYDKTYAGGRLGLFVFSQEMVYFSDLKYECRGKELHKINQSDHKSSIPESI
;
A
#
# COMPACT_ATOMS: atom_id res chain seq x y z
N MET A 1 25.33 -1.79 -67.64
CA MET A 1 26.34 -2.74 -68.15
C MET A 1 26.69 -3.74 -67.04
N LYS A 2 27.31 -4.88 -67.37
CA LYS A 2 27.51 -6.06 -66.49
C LYS A 2 28.56 -5.90 -65.37
N LEU A 3 28.31 -6.57 -64.23
CA LEU A 3 29.25 -7.15 -63.23
C LEU A 3 30.27 -6.17 -62.56
N THR A 4 30.80 -6.39 -61.35
CA THR A 4 31.02 -7.62 -60.56
C THR A 4 31.12 -7.28 -59.05
N GLY A 5 30.79 -8.20 -58.14
CA GLY A 5 31.02 -8.00 -56.69
C GLY A 5 30.43 -9.09 -55.80
N ILE A 6 30.89 -10.33 -55.92
CA ILE A 6 30.47 -11.47 -55.07
C ILE A 6 31.55 -11.75 -54.03
N PHE A 7 31.23 -11.75 -52.74
CA PHE A 7 31.84 -12.65 -51.74
C PHE A 7 30.95 -12.77 -50.48
N LEU A 8 31.04 -13.93 -49.81
CA LEU A 8 30.27 -14.38 -48.64
C LEU A 8 28.76 -14.61 -48.82
N LEU A 9 28.42 -15.85 -49.14
CA LEU A 9 27.12 -16.47 -48.88
C LEU A 9 27.36 -17.92 -48.46
N LEU A 10 27.74 -18.13 -47.19
CA LEU A 10 27.91 -19.44 -46.52
C LEU A 10 28.23 -19.24 -45.03
N MET A 11 27.19 -19.20 -44.18
CA MET A 11 27.19 -19.63 -42.76
C MET A 11 25.77 -19.40 -42.21
N LEU A 12 24.88 -20.35 -42.46
CA LEU A 12 23.54 -20.42 -41.85
C LEU A 12 23.28 -21.86 -41.41
N TRP A 13 23.88 -22.25 -40.28
CA TRP A 13 23.28 -23.15 -39.28
C TRP A 13 24.19 -23.36 -38.06
N THR A 14 23.52 -23.63 -36.93
CA THR A 14 24.02 -24.05 -35.60
C THR A 14 24.99 -23.13 -34.84
N CYS A 15 24.43 -22.38 -33.88
CA CYS A 15 24.88 -22.44 -32.49
C CYS A 15 23.66 -22.33 -31.56
N GLU A 16 23.24 -23.46 -30.98
CA GLU A 16 22.39 -23.46 -29.78
C GLU A 16 23.25 -23.11 -28.56
N SER A 17 22.82 -22.14 -27.75
CA SER A 17 22.74 -22.26 -26.28
C SER A 17 22.35 -20.93 -25.64
N ALA A 18 21.70 -21.01 -24.48
CA ALA A 18 21.39 -19.91 -23.57
C ALA A 18 20.49 -18.79 -24.14
N ARG A 19 19.26 -19.15 -24.54
CA ARG A 19 18.13 -18.30 -24.12
C ARG A 19 17.95 -18.51 -22.62
N VAL A 20 18.29 -17.50 -21.83
CA VAL A 20 17.83 -17.41 -20.44
C VAL A 20 16.31 -17.29 -20.50
N ALA A 21 15.60 -18.07 -19.70
CA ALA A 21 14.14 -18.00 -19.65
C ALA A 21 13.71 -16.63 -19.13
N GLU A 22 12.86 -15.94 -19.88
CA GLU A 22 12.02 -14.87 -19.34
C GLU A 22 11.18 -15.48 -18.20
N SER A 23 11.04 -14.73 -17.11
CA SER A 23 10.33 -15.19 -15.92
C SER A 23 8.87 -15.47 -16.24
N ARG A 24 8.38 -16.66 -15.84
CA ARG A 24 6.97 -17.07 -15.96
C ARG A 24 6.03 -15.95 -15.51
N ASP A 25 5.13 -15.56 -16.40
CA ASP A 25 3.95 -14.78 -16.05
C ASP A 25 3.07 -15.58 -15.08
N ASP A 26 2.56 -14.88 -14.08
CA ASP A 26 1.91 -15.44 -12.89
C ASP A 26 0.38 -15.50 -13.12
N ASN A 27 -0.02 -16.34 -14.08
CA ASN A 27 -1.41 -16.55 -14.49
C ASN A 27 -2.14 -17.52 -13.54
N SER A 28 -2.75 -17.00 -12.48
CA SER A 28 -3.54 -17.78 -11.53
C SER A 28 -4.95 -18.17 -12.01
N VAL A 29 -5.43 -17.61 -13.13
CA VAL A 29 -6.76 -17.90 -13.70
C VAL A 29 -6.69 -18.15 -15.20
N TYR A 30 -7.38 -19.19 -15.67
CA TYR A 30 -7.48 -19.59 -17.06
C TYR A 30 -8.97 -19.67 -17.47
N ASP A 31 -9.54 -18.61 -18.06
CA ASP A 31 -10.88 -18.66 -18.66
C ASP A 31 -10.82 -19.33 -20.05
N LEU A 32 -11.50 -20.47 -20.20
CA LEU A 32 -11.40 -21.26 -21.41
C LEU A 32 -12.01 -20.55 -22.64
N PHE A 33 -13.04 -19.70 -22.46
CA PHE A 33 -13.62 -18.99 -23.59
C PHE A 33 -12.74 -17.82 -24.06
N GLU A 34 -12.00 -17.20 -23.16
CA GLU A 34 -10.96 -16.21 -23.46
C GLU A 34 -9.80 -16.87 -24.22
N LEU A 35 -9.26 -17.98 -23.71
CA LEU A 35 -8.15 -18.72 -24.34
C LEU A 35 -8.47 -19.27 -25.73
N VAL A 36 -9.73 -19.61 -26.00
CA VAL A 36 -10.20 -20.08 -27.32
C VAL A 36 -10.46 -18.92 -28.30
N GLN A 37 -10.51 -17.67 -27.83
CA GLN A 37 -10.72 -16.45 -28.62
C GLN A 37 -11.89 -16.56 -29.62
N VAL A 38 -13.07 -16.96 -29.14
CA VAL A 38 -14.24 -17.27 -29.99
C VAL A 38 -14.65 -16.06 -30.87
N PRO A 39 -14.51 -16.12 -32.22
CA PRO A 39 -14.77 -14.96 -33.08
C PRO A 39 -16.26 -14.62 -33.19
N LYS A 40 -16.58 -13.32 -33.32
CA LYS A 40 -17.95 -12.74 -33.32
C LYS A 40 -18.95 -13.31 -34.38
N LYS A 41 -18.57 -14.21 -35.32
CA LYS A 41 -19.49 -14.91 -36.24
C LYS A 41 -19.15 -16.40 -36.49
N ASN A 42 -20.20 -17.23 -36.58
CA ASN A 42 -20.27 -18.58 -37.18
C ASN A 42 -19.46 -19.77 -36.58
N HIS A 43 -19.05 -19.75 -35.32
CA HIS A 43 -18.31 -20.86 -34.67
C HIS A 43 -19.15 -21.74 -33.70
N GLY A 44 -20.43 -21.99 -34.03
CA GLY A 44 -21.29 -22.93 -33.29
C GLY A 44 -21.80 -22.47 -31.92
N VAL A 45 -21.47 -21.26 -31.49
CA VAL A 45 -22.00 -20.61 -30.29
C VAL A 45 -22.52 -19.21 -30.61
N THR A 46 -23.40 -18.67 -29.77
CA THR A 46 -23.83 -17.27 -29.82
C THR A 46 -23.81 -16.65 -28.43
N LEU A 47 -23.34 -15.41 -28.33
CA LEU A 47 -23.46 -14.61 -27.11
C LEU A 47 -24.94 -14.40 -26.74
N VAL A 48 -25.25 -14.49 -25.46
CA VAL A 48 -26.57 -14.26 -24.85
C VAL A 48 -26.39 -13.55 -23.50
N LYS A 49 -27.45 -12.99 -22.93
CA LYS A 49 -27.41 -12.45 -21.55
C LYS A 49 -27.23 -13.60 -20.55
N GLY A 50 -26.22 -13.46 -19.69
CA GLY A 50 -25.83 -14.44 -18.67
C GLY A 50 -26.66 -14.38 -17.39
N ASP A 51 -26.21 -15.13 -16.39
CA ASP A 51 -26.62 -14.97 -14.98
C ASP A 51 -25.85 -13.78 -14.36
N ASP A 52 -24.53 -13.78 -14.59
CA ASP A 52 -23.64 -12.66 -14.34
C ASP A 52 -23.74 -11.64 -15.50
N PRO A 53 -24.06 -10.35 -15.24
CA PRO A 53 -24.16 -9.34 -16.29
C PRO A 53 -22.80 -8.86 -16.82
N TYR A 54 -21.73 -8.97 -16.04
CA TYR A 54 -20.41 -8.41 -16.35
C TYR A 54 -19.56 -9.35 -17.23
N SER A 55 -19.78 -10.67 -17.19
CA SER A 55 -19.11 -11.63 -18.09
C SER A 55 -19.93 -12.06 -19.32
N PRO A 56 -19.30 -12.56 -20.40
CA PRO A 56 -20.00 -13.07 -21.58
C PRO A 56 -20.55 -14.49 -21.35
N ALA A 57 -21.81 -14.73 -21.76
CA ALA A 57 -22.41 -16.07 -21.74
C ALA A 57 -22.63 -16.61 -23.16
N TYR A 58 -22.25 -17.86 -23.39
CA TYR A 58 -22.23 -18.51 -24.70
C TYR A 58 -23.29 -19.61 -24.77
N LYS A 59 -24.31 -19.40 -25.60
CA LYS A 59 -25.30 -20.42 -25.94
C LYS A 59 -24.70 -21.38 -26.96
N ILE A 60 -24.64 -22.66 -26.62
CA ILE A 60 -24.01 -23.70 -27.45
C ILE A 60 -25.03 -24.26 -28.44
N HIS A 61 -24.77 -24.13 -29.74
CA HIS A 61 -25.60 -24.69 -30.82
C HIS A 61 -24.96 -25.92 -31.46
N ASN A 62 -23.64 -25.89 -31.71
CA ASN A 62 -22.86 -27.04 -32.12
C ASN A 62 -21.44 -26.96 -31.56
N PRO A 63 -21.09 -27.74 -30.52
CA PRO A 63 -19.79 -27.64 -29.86
C PRO A 63 -18.63 -28.18 -30.71
N ASP A 64 -18.89 -28.90 -31.80
CA ASP A 64 -17.83 -29.35 -32.74
C ASP A 64 -17.16 -28.17 -33.49
N LEU A 65 -17.83 -27.01 -33.56
CA LEU A 65 -17.32 -25.82 -34.25
C LEU A 65 -16.54 -24.88 -33.31
N ILE A 66 -16.49 -25.19 -32.01
CA ILE A 66 -15.68 -24.46 -31.03
C ILE A 66 -14.23 -24.92 -31.20
N PRO A 67 -13.26 -24.02 -31.45
CA PRO A 67 -11.84 -24.39 -31.53
C PRO A 67 -11.34 -25.05 -30.23
N PRO A 68 -10.26 -25.84 -30.29
CA PRO A 68 -9.61 -26.32 -29.07
C PRO A 68 -8.89 -25.15 -28.37
N VAL A 69 -8.63 -25.29 -27.08
CA VAL A 69 -7.69 -24.41 -26.37
C VAL A 69 -6.31 -24.52 -27.04
N PRO A 70 -5.60 -23.41 -27.32
CA PRO A 70 -4.27 -23.43 -27.93
C PRO A 70 -3.27 -24.31 -27.15
N GLU A 71 -2.38 -25.01 -27.85
CA GLU A 71 -1.46 -25.97 -27.22
C GLU A 71 -0.54 -25.34 -26.16
N SER A 72 -0.10 -24.10 -26.35
CA SER A 72 0.69 -23.35 -25.37
C SER A 72 -0.10 -23.13 -24.08
N ALA A 73 -1.26 -22.48 -24.17
CA ALA A 73 -2.13 -22.23 -23.02
C ALA A 73 -2.60 -23.52 -22.34
N PHE A 74 -2.81 -24.60 -23.09
CA PHE A 74 -3.13 -25.90 -22.51
C PHE A 74 -1.92 -26.52 -21.79
N ARG A 75 -0.69 -26.34 -22.30
CA ARG A 75 0.55 -26.76 -21.60
C ARG A 75 0.75 -25.97 -20.30
N ASP A 76 0.55 -24.66 -20.32
CA ASP A 76 0.65 -23.82 -19.13
C ASP A 76 -0.40 -24.22 -18.07
N LEU A 77 -1.63 -24.53 -18.49
CA LEU A 77 -2.68 -25.05 -17.61
C LEU A 77 -2.30 -26.41 -16.99
N ILE A 78 -1.71 -27.34 -17.76
CA ILE A 78 -1.25 -28.63 -17.20
C ILE A 78 -0.08 -28.43 -16.23
N ASP A 79 0.88 -27.55 -16.54
CA ASP A 79 1.98 -27.21 -15.63
C ASP A 79 1.46 -26.68 -14.28
N SER A 80 0.42 -25.84 -14.29
CA SER A 80 -0.24 -25.33 -13.08
C SER A 80 -0.99 -26.43 -12.30
N ILE A 81 -1.70 -27.34 -12.98
CA ILE A 81 -2.31 -28.53 -12.34
C ILE A 81 -1.26 -29.43 -11.68
N HIS A 82 -0.07 -29.56 -12.26
CA HIS A 82 1.05 -30.30 -11.66
C HIS A 82 1.68 -29.57 -10.48
N ALA A 83 1.82 -28.24 -10.56
CA ALA A 83 2.37 -27.42 -9.49
C ALA A 83 1.50 -27.48 -8.21
N GLU A 84 0.18 -27.40 -8.35
CA GLU A 84 -0.76 -27.39 -7.22
C GLU A 84 -1.38 -28.76 -6.90
N ARG A 85 -1.06 -29.78 -7.71
CA ARG A 85 -1.59 -31.15 -7.64
C ARG A 85 -3.12 -31.21 -7.63
N GLY A 86 -3.74 -30.32 -8.38
CA GLY A 86 -5.17 -30.09 -8.31
C GLY A 86 -5.59 -28.87 -9.13
N PHE A 87 -6.88 -28.54 -9.07
CA PHE A 87 -7.43 -27.30 -9.61
C PHE A 87 -8.78 -26.97 -8.95
N LEU A 88 -9.14 -25.68 -8.99
CA LEU A 88 -10.50 -25.21 -8.74
C LEU A 88 -11.15 -24.87 -10.09
N LEU A 89 -12.19 -25.61 -10.48
CA LEU A 89 -12.97 -25.34 -11.68
C LEU A 89 -14.26 -24.60 -11.30
N LEU A 90 -14.36 -23.35 -11.72
CA LEU A 90 -15.57 -22.53 -11.63
C LEU A 90 -16.32 -22.59 -12.96
N LEU A 91 -17.65 -22.72 -12.90
CA LEU A 91 -18.50 -22.46 -14.07
C LEU A 91 -19.95 -22.10 -13.70
N ASN A 92 -20.52 -21.21 -14.50
CA ASN A 92 -21.93 -20.86 -14.50
C ASN A 92 -22.60 -21.45 -15.75
N PHE A 93 -23.70 -22.18 -15.59
CA PHE A 93 -24.38 -22.76 -16.76
C PHE A 93 -25.89 -22.97 -16.59
N LYS A 94 -26.57 -23.04 -17.73
CA LYS A 94 -28.01 -23.28 -17.84
C LYS A 94 -28.26 -24.39 -18.86
N GLN A 95 -28.27 -25.63 -18.37
CA GLN A 95 -28.45 -26.83 -19.18
C GLN A 95 -29.93 -27.20 -19.34
N PHE A 96 -30.30 -27.67 -20.54
CA PHE A 96 -31.68 -28.09 -20.82
C PHE A 96 -32.11 -29.30 -19.97
N LYS A 97 -33.38 -29.29 -19.51
CA LYS A 97 -33.95 -30.28 -18.60
C LYS A 97 -33.72 -31.72 -19.06
N ARG A 98 -33.15 -32.55 -18.18
CA ARG A 98 -32.88 -34.00 -18.41
C ARG A 98 -31.99 -34.35 -19.61
N THR A 99 -31.12 -33.44 -20.03
CA THR A 99 -30.06 -33.73 -21.02
C THR A 99 -28.79 -34.25 -20.34
N ARG A 100 -27.92 -34.90 -21.12
CA ARG A 100 -26.54 -35.27 -20.72
C ARG A 100 -25.59 -34.56 -21.69
N GLY A 101 -24.53 -33.93 -21.18
CA GLY A 101 -23.56 -33.22 -22.02
C GLY A 101 -22.26 -32.92 -21.27
N SER A 102 -21.13 -33.01 -21.98
CA SER A 102 -19.82 -32.67 -21.44
C SER A 102 -19.67 -31.16 -21.29
N LEU A 103 -19.23 -30.71 -20.12
CA LEU A 103 -18.90 -29.31 -19.83
C LEU A 103 -17.52 -28.97 -20.42
N LEU A 104 -16.53 -29.86 -20.23
CA LEU A 104 -15.22 -29.82 -20.87
C LEU A 104 -14.64 -31.22 -21.05
N THR A 105 -13.78 -31.38 -22.05
CA THR A 105 -13.14 -32.65 -22.41
C THR A 105 -11.72 -32.43 -22.91
N VAL A 106 -10.77 -33.21 -22.39
CA VAL A 106 -9.44 -33.43 -22.97
C VAL A 106 -9.53 -34.67 -23.86
N GLU A 107 -9.71 -34.47 -25.18
CA GLU A 107 -9.81 -35.57 -26.15
C GLU A 107 -8.46 -35.88 -26.79
N LYS A 108 -8.10 -37.16 -26.93
CA LYS A 108 -6.87 -37.56 -27.64
C LYS A 108 -6.96 -37.21 -29.13
N GLN A 109 -5.87 -36.70 -29.70
CA GLN A 109 -5.84 -36.26 -31.10
C GLN A 109 -6.02 -37.42 -32.11
N ASP A 110 -5.75 -38.66 -31.69
CA ASP A 110 -5.99 -39.88 -32.47
C ASP A 110 -7.47 -40.34 -32.50
N GLY A 111 -8.35 -39.68 -31.74
CA GLY A 111 -9.77 -40.02 -31.64
C GLY A 111 -10.07 -41.28 -30.80
N SER A 112 -9.11 -41.79 -30.02
CA SER A 112 -9.29 -43.02 -29.23
C SER A 112 -10.14 -42.87 -27.96
N GLY A 113 -10.49 -41.63 -27.57
CA GLY A 113 -11.38 -41.33 -26.44
C GLY A 113 -10.92 -40.12 -25.60
N PRO A 114 -11.60 -39.82 -24.49
CA PRO A 114 -11.18 -38.79 -23.56
C PRO A 114 -10.01 -39.27 -22.68
N VAL A 115 -9.02 -38.40 -22.46
CA VAL A 115 -8.06 -38.53 -21.35
C VAL A 115 -8.77 -38.20 -20.04
N PHE A 116 -9.52 -37.10 -20.04
CA PHE A 116 -10.31 -36.56 -18.93
C PHE A 116 -11.54 -35.81 -19.47
N GLU A 117 -12.70 -35.94 -18.85
CA GLU A 117 -13.97 -35.39 -19.32
C GLU A 117 -14.94 -35.20 -18.14
N ILE A 118 -15.63 -34.05 -18.07
CA ILE A 118 -16.59 -33.73 -17.00
C ILE A 118 -17.98 -33.62 -17.62
N VAL A 119 -18.91 -34.52 -17.25
CA VAL A 119 -20.24 -34.63 -17.87
C VAL A 119 -21.34 -34.35 -16.86
N SER A 120 -22.19 -33.35 -17.14
CA SER A 120 -23.43 -33.14 -16.39
C SER A 120 -24.54 -34.02 -16.97
N ASN A 121 -25.02 -34.97 -16.17
CA ASN A 121 -25.89 -36.07 -16.59
C ASN A 121 -27.28 -35.97 -15.94
N GLY A 122 -28.11 -35.09 -16.48
CA GLY A 122 -29.48 -34.84 -16.04
C GLY A 122 -30.47 -36.00 -16.15
N LYS A 123 -30.06 -37.17 -16.63
CA LYS A 123 -30.89 -38.39 -16.64
C LYS A 123 -30.62 -39.29 -15.43
N ALA A 124 -29.37 -39.34 -14.98
CA ALA A 124 -28.95 -40.05 -13.78
C ALA A 124 -28.96 -39.15 -12.52
N ASN A 125 -29.05 -37.82 -12.72
CA ASN A 125 -28.86 -36.78 -11.71
C ASN A 125 -27.44 -36.69 -11.14
N THR A 126 -26.45 -37.00 -11.98
CA THR A 126 -25.04 -37.07 -11.59
C THR A 126 -24.18 -36.02 -12.30
N LEU A 127 -23.04 -35.66 -11.69
CA LEU A 127 -21.87 -35.15 -12.39
C LEU A 127 -20.87 -36.31 -12.56
N ASP A 128 -20.65 -36.76 -13.80
CA ASP A 128 -19.73 -37.85 -14.10
C ASP A 128 -18.34 -37.28 -14.44
N ILE A 129 -17.31 -37.64 -13.68
CA ILE A 129 -15.89 -37.42 -14.02
C ILE A 129 -15.37 -38.68 -14.70
N VAL A 130 -14.98 -38.56 -15.97
CA VAL A 130 -14.59 -39.67 -16.84
C VAL A 130 -13.12 -39.53 -17.20
N PHE A 131 -12.32 -40.56 -16.99
CA PHE A 131 -10.88 -40.51 -17.31
C PHE A 131 -10.33 -41.85 -17.78
N SER A 132 -9.16 -41.83 -18.43
CA SER A 132 -8.51 -43.02 -18.99
C SER A 132 -7.14 -43.26 -18.36
N THR A 133 -7.01 -44.36 -17.62
CA THR A 133 -5.71 -44.91 -17.19
C THR A 133 -5.23 -45.97 -18.18
N GLU A 134 -3.95 -46.39 -18.11
CA GLU A 134 -3.22 -47.09 -19.19
C GLU A 134 -3.89 -48.33 -19.80
N ASN A 135 -4.90 -48.94 -19.17
CA ASN A 135 -5.64 -50.09 -19.72
C ASN A 135 -7.18 -50.04 -19.58
N LYS A 136 -7.79 -48.94 -19.08
CA LYS A 136 -9.27 -48.85 -18.98
C LYS A 136 -9.77 -47.41 -18.81
N GLN A 137 -10.96 -47.12 -19.35
CA GLN A 137 -11.73 -45.93 -19.02
C GLN A 137 -12.48 -46.14 -17.69
N GLN A 138 -12.36 -45.17 -16.79
CA GLN A 138 -13.01 -45.09 -15.48
C GLN A 138 -14.03 -43.95 -15.45
N VAL A 139 -15.08 -44.11 -14.64
CA VAL A 139 -16.16 -43.14 -14.47
C VAL A 139 -16.47 -43.07 -12.99
N VAL A 140 -16.33 -41.86 -12.42
CA VAL A 140 -16.67 -41.54 -11.04
C VAL A 140 -17.84 -40.56 -11.07
N SER A 141 -18.98 -40.93 -10.47
CA SER A 141 -20.20 -40.14 -10.52
C SER A 141 -20.51 -39.55 -9.14
N ILE A 142 -20.65 -38.24 -9.08
CA ILE A 142 -21.18 -37.51 -7.92
C ILE A 142 -22.71 -37.51 -8.05
N GLU A 143 -23.42 -38.07 -7.08
CA GLU A 143 -24.89 -38.24 -7.11
C GLU A 143 -25.66 -37.04 -6.53
N ASP A 144 -26.97 -36.97 -6.83
CA ASP A 144 -27.95 -36.00 -6.30
C ASP A 144 -27.63 -34.50 -6.51
N VAL A 145 -27.10 -34.14 -7.70
CA VAL A 145 -26.56 -32.79 -7.95
C VAL A 145 -27.56 -31.77 -8.56
N ASP A 146 -28.70 -32.22 -9.12
CA ASP A 146 -29.77 -31.36 -9.66
C ASP A 146 -29.29 -30.25 -10.64
N LEU A 147 -28.29 -30.54 -11.47
CA LEU A 147 -27.68 -29.57 -12.38
C LEU A 147 -28.55 -29.24 -13.60
N ALA A 148 -29.05 -30.26 -14.29
CA ALA A 148 -29.79 -30.10 -15.55
C ALA A 148 -31.28 -29.75 -15.32
N THR A 149 -31.53 -28.66 -14.60
CA THR A 149 -32.87 -28.18 -14.21
C THR A 149 -33.44 -27.11 -15.14
N GLY A 150 -32.69 -26.61 -16.13
CA GLY A 150 -33.13 -25.51 -16.99
C GLY A 150 -33.12 -24.12 -16.33
N HIS A 151 -32.66 -24.03 -15.09
CA HIS A 151 -32.30 -22.79 -14.41
C HIS A 151 -30.77 -22.60 -14.45
N TRP A 152 -30.28 -21.42 -14.07
CA TRP A 152 -28.84 -21.21 -13.90
C TRP A 152 -28.32 -21.98 -12.69
N LYS A 153 -27.10 -22.50 -12.81
CA LYS A 153 -26.35 -23.21 -11.78
C LYS A 153 -24.93 -22.69 -11.79
N ASN A 154 -24.46 -22.25 -10.62
CA ASN A 154 -23.10 -21.84 -10.34
C ASN A 154 -22.44 -22.98 -9.55
N ILE A 155 -21.39 -23.60 -10.11
CA ILE A 155 -20.68 -24.69 -9.43
C ILE A 155 -19.19 -24.40 -9.24
N THR A 156 -18.67 -24.89 -8.12
CA THR A 156 -17.23 -25.03 -7.87
C THR A 156 -16.92 -26.52 -7.78
N LEU A 157 -16.10 -27.05 -8.67
CA LEU A 157 -15.52 -28.39 -8.56
C LEU A 157 -14.06 -28.25 -8.12
N PHE A 158 -13.76 -28.67 -6.90
CA PHE A 158 -12.40 -28.74 -6.38
C PHE A 158 -11.86 -30.16 -6.58
N VAL A 159 -10.76 -30.30 -7.32
CA VAL A 159 -10.07 -31.58 -7.48
C VAL A 159 -8.66 -31.43 -6.93
N GLN A 160 -8.26 -32.25 -5.95
CA GLN A 160 -6.91 -32.24 -5.38
C GLN A 160 -6.45 -33.67 -5.10
N GLU A 161 -5.26 -33.99 -5.60
CA GLU A 161 -4.72 -35.36 -5.66
C GLU A 161 -5.76 -36.32 -6.27
N ASP A 162 -6.33 -37.22 -5.48
CA ASP A 162 -7.33 -38.23 -5.84
C ASP A 162 -8.75 -37.90 -5.34
N ARG A 163 -9.02 -36.69 -4.84
CA ARG A 163 -10.37 -36.31 -4.34
C ARG A 163 -11.01 -35.21 -5.18
N ALA A 164 -12.30 -35.34 -5.43
CA ALA A 164 -13.14 -34.37 -6.12
C ALA A 164 -14.34 -33.97 -5.25
N GLN A 165 -14.44 -32.70 -4.88
CA GLN A 165 -15.53 -32.12 -4.08
C GLN A 165 -16.35 -31.16 -4.93
N LEU A 166 -17.68 -31.25 -4.88
CA LEU A 166 -18.56 -30.44 -5.71
C LEU A 166 -19.50 -29.58 -4.86
N TYR A 167 -19.49 -28.28 -5.15
CA TYR A 167 -20.35 -27.29 -4.52
C TYR A 167 -21.31 -26.69 -5.54
N THR A 168 -22.57 -26.46 -5.14
CA THR A 168 -23.56 -25.70 -5.92
C THR A 168 -23.93 -24.44 -5.13
N GLY A 169 -23.53 -23.26 -5.61
CA GLY A 169 -23.60 -22.04 -4.82
C GLY A 169 -22.69 -22.13 -3.58
N CYS A 170 -23.30 -22.20 -2.40
CA CYS A 170 -22.62 -22.29 -1.10
C CYS A 170 -22.61 -23.68 -0.48
N ASP A 171 -23.45 -24.59 -0.97
CA ASP A 171 -23.67 -25.89 -0.35
C ASP A 171 -22.71 -26.95 -0.94
N GLU A 172 -21.99 -27.68 -0.08
CA GLU A 172 -21.29 -28.91 -0.50
C GLU A 172 -22.35 -29.95 -0.86
N VAL A 173 -22.33 -30.43 -2.10
CA VAL A 173 -23.27 -31.46 -2.56
C VAL A 173 -22.77 -32.83 -2.10
N ASN A 174 -21.54 -33.19 -2.49
CA ASN A 174 -20.90 -34.44 -2.12
C ASN A 174 -19.40 -34.44 -2.51
N THR A 175 -18.66 -35.40 -1.97
CA THR A 175 -17.25 -35.68 -2.29
C THR A 175 -17.11 -37.08 -2.88
N ALA A 176 -16.26 -37.24 -3.89
CA ALA A 176 -15.93 -38.52 -4.52
C ALA A 176 -14.42 -38.73 -4.65
N GLU A 177 -13.97 -39.98 -4.55
CA GLU A 177 -12.56 -40.38 -4.74
C GLU A 177 -12.35 -40.91 -6.17
N LEU A 178 -11.24 -40.51 -6.78
CA LEU A 178 -10.76 -40.94 -8.09
C LEU A 178 -9.82 -42.13 -7.91
N ASP A 179 -9.97 -43.17 -8.74
CA ASP A 179 -9.09 -44.35 -8.72
C ASP A 179 -7.59 -44.04 -9.03
N ALA A 180 -7.27 -42.82 -9.44
CA ALA A 180 -5.91 -42.32 -9.67
C ALA A 180 -5.87 -40.79 -9.47
N PRO A 181 -4.74 -40.22 -8.99
CA PRO A 181 -4.65 -38.79 -8.74
C PRO A 181 -4.54 -37.98 -10.04
N ILE A 182 -5.10 -36.77 -10.06
CA ILE A 182 -5.34 -35.98 -11.27
C ILE A 182 -4.08 -35.70 -12.11
N GLN A 183 -2.93 -35.48 -11.47
CA GLN A 183 -1.64 -35.27 -12.14
C GLN A 183 -1.10 -36.53 -12.84
N SER A 184 -1.57 -37.73 -12.46
CA SER A 184 -1.26 -38.98 -13.18
C SER A 184 -2.19 -39.24 -14.36
N ILE A 185 -3.37 -38.61 -14.36
CA ILE A 185 -4.37 -38.67 -15.44
C ILE A 185 -4.02 -37.64 -16.52
N LEU A 186 -3.68 -36.42 -16.12
CA LEU A 186 -3.28 -35.31 -16.98
C LEU A 186 -1.77 -35.08 -16.86
N THR A 187 -0.96 -35.92 -17.49
CA THR A 187 0.52 -35.82 -17.45
C THR A 187 1.03 -34.60 -18.25
N PRO A 188 2.27 -34.11 -18.03
CA PRO A 188 2.84 -32.98 -18.79
C PRO A 188 2.99 -33.23 -20.29
N GLU A 189 2.88 -34.49 -20.72
CA GLU A 189 2.91 -34.95 -22.12
C GLU A 189 1.52 -34.88 -22.79
N THR A 190 0.45 -34.69 -22.01
CA THR A 190 -0.95 -34.63 -22.49
C THR A 190 -1.17 -33.55 -23.55
N PRO A 191 -0.65 -32.31 -23.43
CA PRO A 191 -0.82 -31.27 -24.46
C PRO A 191 -0.25 -31.65 -25.83
N ALA A 192 0.76 -32.52 -25.88
CA ALA A 192 1.38 -32.97 -27.14
C ALA A 192 0.60 -34.10 -27.84
N SER A 193 -0.39 -34.70 -27.18
CA SER A 193 -1.13 -35.89 -27.68
C SER A 193 -2.66 -35.77 -27.57
N ALA A 194 -3.17 -34.77 -26.86
CA ALA A 194 -4.58 -34.49 -26.65
C ALA A 194 -4.87 -32.98 -26.81
N GLN A 195 -6.15 -32.61 -26.85
CA GLN A 195 -6.62 -31.23 -26.96
C GLN A 195 -7.80 -30.98 -26.01
N LEU A 196 -7.79 -29.84 -25.33
CA LEU A 196 -8.87 -29.40 -24.45
C LEU A 196 -9.99 -28.71 -25.26
N ARG A 197 -11.24 -29.15 -25.05
CA ARG A 197 -12.46 -28.70 -25.74
C ARG A 197 -13.54 -28.32 -24.72
N ILE A 198 -14.32 -27.29 -25.04
CA ILE A 198 -15.43 -26.80 -24.21
C ILE A 198 -16.76 -27.29 -24.80
N GLY A 199 -17.69 -27.78 -23.96
CA GLY A 199 -19.05 -28.17 -24.38
C GLY A 199 -19.14 -29.40 -25.31
N LYS A 200 -18.00 -29.97 -25.73
CA LYS A 200 -17.89 -31.10 -26.67
C LYS A 200 -17.39 -32.34 -25.94
N GLY A 201 -18.21 -33.38 -25.88
CA GLY A 201 -17.76 -34.69 -25.38
C GLY A 201 -16.97 -35.48 -26.42
N ALA A 202 -16.05 -36.35 -25.96
CA ALA A 202 -15.12 -37.09 -26.84
C ALA A 202 -15.81 -38.12 -27.76
N VAL A 203 -17.04 -38.55 -27.44
CA VAL A 203 -17.76 -39.59 -28.20
C VAL A 203 -19.14 -39.12 -28.67
N LYS A 204 -20.05 -38.76 -27.75
CA LYS A 204 -21.45 -38.35 -28.09
C LYS A 204 -22.04 -37.24 -27.23
N ASP A 205 -21.41 -36.88 -26.11
CA ASP A 205 -22.01 -36.04 -25.07
C ASP A 205 -21.83 -34.55 -25.35
N LYS A 206 -22.67 -34.00 -26.22
CA LYS A 206 -22.70 -32.57 -26.57
C LYS A 206 -23.51 -31.77 -25.56
N PHE A 207 -22.95 -30.68 -25.05
CA PHE A 207 -23.68 -29.76 -24.17
C PHE A 207 -24.82 -29.05 -24.90
N MET A 208 -25.98 -28.98 -24.24
CA MET A 208 -27.18 -28.30 -24.74
C MET A 208 -27.66 -27.29 -23.70
N GLY A 209 -27.27 -26.02 -23.90
CA GLY A 209 -27.55 -24.96 -22.93
C GLY A 209 -26.71 -23.71 -23.16
N VAL A 210 -26.52 -22.94 -22.10
CA VAL A 210 -25.62 -21.78 -22.04
C VAL A 210 -24.50 -22.06 -21.04
N LEU A 211 -23.26 -21.72 -21.39
CA LEU A 211 -22.07 -21.75 -20.52
C LEU A 211 -21.54 -20.32 -20.31
N GLN A 212 -21.01 -20.02 -19.12
CA GLN A 212 -20.47 -18.72 -18.73
C GLN A 212 -19.38 -18.94 -17.66
N ASN A 213 -18.32 -18.12 -17.64
CA ASN A 213 -17.22 -18.17 -16.65
C ASN A 213 -16.62 -19.57 -16.44
N VAL A 214 -16.28 -20.30 -17.52
CA VAL A 214 -15.65 -21.63 -17.40
C VAL A 214 -14.15 -21.43 -17.15
N ARG A 215 -13.76 -21.40 -15.87
CA ARG A 215 -12.43 -20.96 -15.41
C ARG A 215 -11.76 -22.01 -14.55
N PHE A 216 -10.51 -22.34 -14.87
CA PHE A 216 -9.61 -22.98 -13.91
C PHE A 216 -8.92 -21.89 -13.08
N VAL A 217 -8.87 -22.08 -11.77
CA VAL A 217 -8.28 -21.16 -10.80
C VAL A 217 -7.25 -21.92 -9.97
N PHE A 218 -6.12 -21.25 -9.76
CA PHE A 218 -4.93 -21.70 -9.04
C PHE A 218 -4.52 -20.62 -8.04
N GLY A 219 -3.68 -20.97 -7.07
CA GLY A 219 -3.14 -20.04 -6.07
C GLY A 219 -4.14 -19.60 -5.00
N THR A 220 -5.41 -19.99 -5.06
CA THR A 220 -6.44 -19.63 -4.06
C THR A 220 -6.98 -20.84 -3.31
N THR A 221 -7.65 -20.60 -2.19
CA THR A 221 -8.26 -21.65 -1.37
C THR A 221 -9.76 -21.79 -1.67
N LEU A 222 -10.31 -22.98 -1.43
CA LEU A 222 -11.73 -23.25 -1.57
C LEU A 222 -12.56 -22.35 -0.64
N GLU A 223 -12.06 -22.11 0.58
CA GLU A 223 -12.66 -21.23 1.58
C GLU A 223 -12.70 -19.77 1.13
N ALA A 224 -11.67 -19.28 0.41
CA ALA A 224 -11.67 -17.94 -0.17
C ALA A 224 -12.71 -17.80 -1.28
N ILE A 225 -12.79 -18.77 -2.20
CA ILE A 225 -13.81 -18.79 -3.26
C ILE A 225 -15.23 -18.82 -2.68
N LEU A 226 -15.49 -19.64 -1.66
CA LEU A 226 -16.81 -19.71 -1.03
C LEU A 226 -17.13 -18.42 -0.25
N ARG A 227 -16.15 -17.79 0.40
CA ARG A 227 -16.32 -16.48 1.03
C ARG A 227 -16.70 -15.40 0.02
N ASN A 228 -16.02 -15.35 -1.12
CA ASN A 228 -16.27 -14.35 -2.17
C ASN A 228 -17.63 -14.57 -2.88
N LYS A 229 -18.20 -15.79 -2.80
CA LYS A 229 -19.60 -16.07 -3.18
C LYS A 229 -20.64 -15.67 -2.13
N GLY A 230 -20.24 -15.04 -1.02
CA GLY A 230 -21.15 -14.56 0.04
C GLY A 230 -21.61 -15.63 1.04
N CYS A 231 -20.94 -16.78 1.09
CA CYS A 231 -21.34 -17.90 1.94
C CYS A 231 -20.95 -17.68 3.41
N GLN A 232 -21.93 -17.50 4.30
CA GLN A 232 -21.70 -17.41 5.75
C GLN A 232 -21.27 -18.77 6.32
N SER A 233 -20.16 -18.82 7.05
CA SER A 233 -19.77 -20.03 7.77
C SER A 233 -20.53 -20.18 9.09
N SER A 234 -21.18 -21.34 9.28
CA SER A 234 -21.56 -21.78 10.61
C SER A 234 -20.31 -22.18 11.38
N MET A 235 -19.96 -21.40 12.41
CA MET A 235 -18.75 -21.62 13.20
C MET A 235 -18.87 -22.82 14.13
N THR A 236 -17.88 -23.72 14.09
CA THR A 236 -17.42 -24.45 15.29
C THR A 236 -16.03 -23.94 15.68
N THR A 237 -15.94 -23.44 16.91
CA THR A 237 -14.76 -23.14 17.75
C THR A 237 -13.46 -23.86 17.36
N ASP A 238 -12.28 -23.22 17.36
CA ASP A 238 -11.68 -22.48 18.50
C ASP A 238 -10.81 -21.24 18.16
N THR A 239 -10.42 -20.52 19.22
CA THR A 239 -9.65 -19.26 19.33
C THR A 239 -8.36 -19.44 20.18
N MET A 240 -7.30 -18.62 20.18
CA MET A 240 -6.94 -17.30 19.59
C MET A 240 -5.40 -17.08 19.72
N ILE A 241 -4.74 -16.34 18.79
CA ILE A 241 -3.67 -15.30 18.95
C ILE A 241 -2.38 -15.67 19.79
N LEU A 242 -1.09 -15.39 19.43
CA LEU A 242 -0.40 -14.11 19.13
C LEU A 242 0.95 -14.29 18.36
N GLU A 243 1.09 -13.58 17.22
CA GLU A 243 2.23 -12.79 16.71
C GLU A 243 3.67 -13.31 16.37
N ASN A 244 4.12 -12.85 15.18
CA ASN A 244 5.45 -12.24 14.83
C ASN A 244 6.72 -13.15 14.77
N LEU A 245 7.57 -13.11 13.72
CA LEU A 245 7.87 -12.13 12.65
C LEU A 245 8.32 -12.79 11.31
N ASN A 246 8.17 -12.05 10.20
CA ASN A 246 8.84 -12.14 8.87
C ASN A 246 8.75 -13.46 8.05
N GLY A 247 8.37 -13.46 6.77
CA GLY A 247 7.97 -12.33 5.91
C GLY A 247 8.38 -12.49 4.45
N SER A 248 7.69 -13.35 3.67
CA SER A 248 7.75 -13.33 2.20
C SER A 248 6.56 -14.09 1.59
N SER A 249 6.15 -13.68 0.38
CA SER A 249 5.16 -14.36 -0.48
C SER A 249 3.70 -14.32 -0.01
N ALA A 250 3.11 -13.13 -0.01
CA ALA A 250 1.65 -12.99 0.00
C ALA A 250 1.08 -13.35 -1.39
N ILE A 251 -0.02 -14.11 -1.37
CA ILE A 251 -0.67 -14.76 -2.51
C ILE A 251 -1.64 -13.81 -3.22
N ARG A 252 -1.81 -13.96 -4.54
CA ARG A 252 -2.71 -13.15 -5.39
C ARG A 252 -4.17 -13.63 -5.36
N THR A 253 -5.08 -12.69 -5.14
CA THR A 253 -6.52 -12.72 -5.46
C THR A 253 -6.95 -11.26 -5.73
N GLU A 254 -7.76 -10.89 -6.72
CA GLU A 254 -8.53 -11.67 -7.68
C GLU A 254 -8.64 -10.98 -9.05
N TYR A 255 -8.75 -11.82 -10.06
CA TYR A 255 -9.18 -11.54 -11.41
C TYR A 255 -10.70 -11.27 -11.46
N THR A 256 -11.10 -10.05 -11.83
CA THR A 256 -12.38 -9.81 -12.52
C THR A 256 -12.11 -9.19 -13.87
N GLY A 257 -12.60 -9.85 -14.93
CA GLY A 257 -12.15 -9.62 -16.30
C GLY A 257 -12.93 -8.56 -17.07
N HIS A 258 -12.25 -8.04 -18.10
CA HIS A 258 -12.76 -7.18 -19.16
C HIS A 258 -14.18 -7.50 -19.67
N LYS A 259 -14.91 -6.43 -20.03
CA LYS A 259 -15.69 -6.41 -21.27
C LYS A 259 -15.33 -5.20 -22.11
N THR A 260 -14.91 -5.46 -23.35
CA THR A 260 -14.83 -4.45 -24.42
C THR A 260 -16.18 -4.23 -25.09
N LYS A 261 -16.38 -3.02 -25.62
CA LYS A 261 -17.60 -2.53 -26.27
C LYS A 261 -18.02 -3.40 -27.49
N ASP A 262 -19.33 -3.48 -27.74
CA ASP A 262 -19.90 -3.32 -29.10
C ASP A 262 -21.43 -3.16 -29.05
N LEU A 263 -21.93 -2.09 -29.67
CA LEU A 263 -23.36 -1.79 -29.81
C LEU A 263 -23.97 -2.54 -31.02
N GLN A 264 -25.26 -2.90 -30.95
CA GLN A 264 -26.34 -2.25 -31.71
C GLN A 264 -27.68 -3.02 -31.76
N MET A 265 -28.77 -2.24 -31.76
CA MET A 265 -30.14 -2.48 -32.24
C MET A 265 -31.20 -3.27 -31.43
N VAL A 266 -31.94 -2.49 -30.61
CA VAL A 266 -33.32 -1.99 -30.87
C VAL A 266 -34.57 -2.87 -30.63
N CYS A 267 -35.47 -2.28 -29.83
CA CYS A 267 -36.93 -2.43 -29.66
C CYS A 267 -37.58 -3.74 -29.15
N GLY A 268 -38.41 -3.60 -28.11
CA GLY A 268 -39.24 -4.69 -27.60
C GLY A 268 -40.23 -4.40 -26.46
N PHE A 269 -40.60 -3.14 -26.16
CA PHE A 269 -41.72 -2.85 -25.24
C PHE A 269 -42.85 -2.11 -25.95
N SER A 270 -44.08 -2.52 -25.68
CA SER A 270 -45.27 -2.04 -26.38
C SER A 270 -45.93 -0.86 -25.66
N CYS A 271 -46.77 -0.10 -26.37
CA CYS A 271 -47.54 1.00 -25.78
C CYS A 271 -48.49 0.54 -24.66
N ASP A 272 -48.86 -0.74 -24.60
CA ASP A 272 -49.70 -1.29 -23.53
C ASP A 272 -48.90 -1.58 -22.24
N ASP A 273 -47.58 -1.81 -22.33
CA ASP A 273 -46.71 -2.05 -21.16
C ASP A 273 -46.47 -0.74 -20.36
N LEU A 274 -46.34 0.39 -21.06
CA LEU A 274 -46.17 1.72 -20.46
C LEU A 274 -47.42 2.19 -19.67
N VAL A 275 -48.62 1.79 -20.08
CA VAL A 275 -49.87 2.10 -19.37
C VAL A 275 -49.98 1.32 -18.04
N SER A 276 -49.27 0.20 -17.90
CA SER A 276 -49.20 -0.54 -16.64
C SER A 276 -48.27 0.14 -15.62
N MET A 277 -47.06 0.56 -16.04
CA MET A 277 -46.11 1.22 -15.12
C MET A 277 -46.61 2.60 -14.62
N PHE A 278 -47.28 3.38 -15.46
CA PHE A 278 -47.92 4.63 -15.03
C PHE A 278 -49.09 4.46 -14.03
N LYS A 279 -49.57 3.23 -13.84
CA LYS A 279 -50.59 2.88 -12.84
C LYS A 279 -49.99 2.60 -11.46
N GLU A 280 -48.77 2.07 -11.39
CA GLU A 280 -48.06 1.85 -10.13
C GLU A 280 -47.42 3.14 -9.60
N LEU A 281 -46.88 3.99 -10.50
CA LEU A 281 -46.30 5.29 -10.12
C LEU A 281 -47.31 6.34 -9.60
N LYS A 282 -48.62 6.11 -9.76
CA LYS A 282 -49.66 6.93 -9.08
C LYS A 282 -49.98 6.48 -7.65
N GLY A 283 -49.43 5.35 -7.19
CA GLY A 283 -49.60 4.87 -5.82
C GLY A 283 -48.71 5.61 -4.80
N LEU A 284 -47.47 5.92 -5.16
CA LEU A 284 -46.48 6.51 -4.23
C LEU A 284 -46.92 7.88 -3.67
N GLY A 285 -47.56 8.72 -4.48
CA GLY A 285 -48.04 10.04 -4.06
C GLY A 285 -49.17 10.00 -3.02
N VAL A 286 -49.86 8.87 -2.87
CA VAL A 286 -50.85 8.66 -1.78
C VAL A 286 -50.12 8.24 -0.51
N VAL A 287 -49.23 7.23 -0.61
CA VAL A 287 -48.47 6.69 0.54
C VAL A 287 -47.61 7.76 1.20
N VAL A 288 -46.92 8.63 0.44
CA VAL A 288 -46.11 9.72 1.00
C VAL A 288 -46.96 10.76 1.74
N LYS A 289 -48.19 11.04 1.27
CA LYS A 289 -49.12 11.95 1.94
C LYS A 289 -49.76 11.34 3.19
N GLU A 290 -50.01 10.03 3.17
CA GLU A 290 -50.55 9.27 4.30
C GLU A 290 -49.50 9.20 5.41
N LEU A 291 -48.26 8.82 5.09
CA LEU A 291 -47.13 8.79 6.02
C LEU A 291 -46.79 10.18 6.60
N SER A 292 -46.86 11.24 5.79
CA SER A 292 -46.66 12.63 6.26
C SER A 292 -47.73 13.08 7.26
N ASN A 293 -48.99 12.69 7.05
CA ASN A 293 -50.08 13.00 7.97
C ASN A 293 -49.99 12.16 9.26
N GLU A 294 -49.64 10.88 9.17
CA GLU A 294 -49.38 10.02 10.34
C GLU A 294 -48.21 10.55 11.19
N LEU A 295 -47.12 11.01 10.56
CA LEU A 295 -45.99 11.62 11.28
C LEU A 295 -46.39 12.90 12.02
N ARG A 296 -47.26 13.73 11.42
CA ARG A 296 -47.84 14.91 12.06
C ARG A 296 -48.74 14.54 13.24
N GLN A 297 -49.58 13.51 13.07
CA GLN A 297 -50.49 13.04 14.10
C GLN A 297 -49.73 12.46 15.30
N LEU A 298 -48.67 11.67 15.05
CA LEU A 298 -47.75 11.19 16.09
C LEU A 298 -47.00 12.34 16.80
N THR A 299 -46.68 13.43 16.11
CA THR A 299 -46.02 14.60 16.70
C THR A 299 -46.94 15.35 17.68
N ASP A 300 -48.21 15.50 17.33
CA ASP A 300 -49.20 16.17 18.19
C ASP A 300 -49.71 15.25 19.32
N GLU A 301 -49.83 13.93 19.09
CA GLU A 301 -50.10 12.96 20.16
C GLU A 301 -48.94 12.88 21.15
N ASN A 302 -47.68 12.91 20.71
CA ASN A 302 -46.52 12.97 21.61
C ASN A 302 -46.47 14.27 22.44
N LYS A 303 -46.89 15.42 21.89
CA LYS A 303 -47.08 16.66 22.67
C LYS A 303 -48.18 16.55 23.71
N LEU A 304 -49.26 15.82 23.42
CA LEU A 304 -50.36 15.55 24.38
C LEU A 304 -49.96 14.54 25.46
N ILE A 305 -49.11 13.56 25.14
CA ILE A 305 -48.54 12.59 26.09
C ILE A 305 -47.54 13.30 27.04
N LYS A 306 -46.68 14.18 26.51
CA LYS A 306 -45.70 14.96 27.30
C LYS A 306 -46.35 15.85 28.37
N ASN A 307 -47.60 16.25 28.18
CA ASN A 307 -48.40 17.02 29.15
C ASN A 307 -49.30 16.16 30.06
N ARG A 308 -49.41 14.84 29.83
CA ARG A 308 -50.19 13.91 30.68
C ARG A 308 -49.35 12.99 31.56
N ILE A 309 -48.09 12.74 31.19
CA ILE A 309 -47.16 11.97 32.02
C ILE A 309 -46.16 12.94 32.63
N GLY A 310 -46.35 13.28 33.91
CA GLY A 310 -45.48 14.19 34.66
C GLY A 310 -44.11 13.58 35.00
N ILE A 311 -43.31 13.27 33.97
CA ILE A 311 -41.95 12.76 34.13
C ILE A 311 -41.05 13.94 34.51
N HIS A 312 -40.49 13.86 35.71
CA HIS A 312 -39.56 14.88 36.22
C HIS A 312 -38.18 14.68 35.56
N SER A 313 -37.38 15.73 35.45
CA SER A 313 -36.01 15.66 34.91
C SER A 313 -35.14 14.68 35.70
N GLY A 314 -34.36 13.85 35.00
CA GLY A 314 -33.55 12.80 35.62
C GLY A 314 -34.33 11.49 35.79
N VAL A 315 -34.75 10.89 34.68
CA VAL A 315 -35.36 9.55 34.64
C VAL A 315 -34.93 8.88 33.33
N CYS A 316 -34.38 7.68 33.42
CA CYS A 316 -33.89 6.86 32.31
C CYS A 316 -34.86 5.70 32.05
N ILE A 317 -34.85 5.15 30.83
CA ILE A 317 -35.68 4.00 30.46
C ILE A 317 -34.77 2.90 29.89
N HIS A 318 -34.88 1.69 30.43
CA HIS A 318 -34.12 0.52 30.00
C HIS A 318 -35.03 -0.71 29.99
N ASN A 319 -35.07 -1.46 28.88
CA ASN A 319 -35.97 -2.61 28.66
C ASN A 319 -37.44 -2.35 29.06
N GLY A 320 -37.95 -1.14 28.81
CA GLY A 320 -39.32 -0.74 29.12
C GLY A 320 -39.61 -0.42 30.59
N ILE A 321 -38.61 -0.51 31.48
CA ILE A 321 -38.71 -0.14 32.89
C ILE A 321 -38.14 1.28 33.07
N VAL A 322 -38.77 2.05 33.97
CA VAL A 322 -38.49 3.47 34.21
C VAL A 322 -37.70 3.64 35.50
N HIS A 323 -36.46 4.10 35.39
CA HIS A 323 -35.48 4.25 36.49
C HIS A 323 -35.21 5.73 36.77
N LYS A 324 -35.21 6.16 38.04
CA LYS A 324 -34.97 7.56 38.44
C LYS A 324 -33.47 7.89 38.42
N ASN A 325 -33.15 9.18 38.45
CA ASN A 325 -31.77 9.65 38.53
C ASN A 325 -31.05 9.03 39.75
N ARG A 326 -29.89 8.43 39.51
CA ARG A 326 -29.08 7.64 40.45
C ARG A 326 -29.71 6.32 40.94
N ASP A 327 -30.79 5.84 40.32
CA ASP A 327 -31.16 4.43 40.47
C ASP A 327 -30.08 3.59 39.78
N GLU A 328 -29.61 2.56 40.48
CA GLU A 328 -28.64 1.57 39.99
C GLU A 328 -29.37 0.22 39.82
N TRP A 329 -29.14 -0.47 38.71
CA TRP A 329 -29.73 -1.78 38.44
C TRP A 329 -28.78 -2.67 37.62
N THR A 330 -28.80 -3.96 37.90
CA THR A 330 -28.09 -4.98 37.13
C THR A 330 -28.93 -5.39 35.92
N VAL A 331 -28.32 -5.38 34.73
CA VAL A 331 -28.97 -5.80 33.47
C VAL A 331 -28.81 -7.30 33.23
N ASP A 332 -27.66 -7.83 33.64
CA ASP A 332 -27.33 -9.25 33.73
C ASP A 332 -26.41 -9.46 34.94
N ASP A 333 -25.96 -10.71 35.17
CA ASP A 333 -25.14 -11.08 36.33
C ASP A 333 -23.76 -10.37 36.38
N CYS A 334 -23.36 -9.65 35.32
CA CYS A 334 -22.05 -9.00 35.17
C CYS A 334 -22.07 -7.50 34.86
N THR A 335 -23.24 -6.90 34.62
CA THR A 335 -23.36 -5.53 34.12
C THR A 335 -24.27 -4.70 35.02
N GLU A 336 -23.68 -3.69 35.66
CA GLU A 336 -24.37 -2.74 36.53
C GLU A 336 -24.56 -1.41 35.79
N CYS A 337 -25.80 -0.97 35.68
CA CYS A 337 -26.18 0.27 35.01
C CYS A 337 -26.74 1.27 36.01
N THR A 338 -26.44 2.54 35.79
CA THR A 338 -26.88 3.65 36.64
C THR A 338 -27.51 4.72 35.76
N CYS A 339 -28.63 5.29 36.20
CA CYS A 339 -29.22 6.42 35.51
C CYS A 339 -28.49 7.71 35.93
N GLN A 340 -27.78 8.36 35.02
CA GLN A 340 -27.16 9.67 35.25
C GLN A 340 -27.79 10.70 34.33
N ASP A 341 -28.56 11.62 34.91
CA ASP A 341 -29.15 12.80 34.26
C ASP A 341 -29.91 12.50 32.95
N SER A 342 -30.65 11.39 32.95
CA SER A 342 -31.48 10.85 31.85
C SER A 342 -30.72 10.05 30.77
N ALA A 343 -29.42 9.79 30.96
CA ALA A 343 -28.64 8.79 30.23
C ALA A 343 -28.40 7.52 31.08
N THR A 344 -28.56 6.35 30.48
CA THR A 344 -28.23 5.07 31.12
C THR A 344 -26.74 4.78 30.92
N VAL A 345 -25.97 4.79 32.01
CA VAL A 345 -24.52 4.53 32.00
C VAL A 345 -24.24 3.16 32.61
N CYS A 346 -23.79 2.22 31.78
CA CYS A 346 -23.53 0.83 32.16
C CYS A 346 -22.03 0.54 32.28
N ARG A 347 -21.65 -0.16 33.36
CA ARG A 347 -20.28 -0.67 33.59
C ARG A 347 -20.29 -2.19 33.76
N LYS A 348 -19.30 -2.87 33.17
CA LYS A 348 -19.04 -4.29 33.45
C LYS A 348 -18.20 -4.42 34.71
N ILE A 349 -18.52 -5.40 35.54
CA ILE A 349 -17.81 -5.66 36.80
C ILE A 349 -16.43 -6.26 36.49
N SER A 350 -15.36 -5.54 36.82
CA SER A 350 -13.97 -6.00 36.64
C SER A 350 -13.50 -6.82 37.85
N CYS A 351 -13.16 -8.08 37.62
CA CYS A 351 -12.75 -9.01 38.69
C CYS A 351 -11.23 -8.94 38.98
N PRO A 352 -10.80 -9.06 40.24
CA PRO A 352 -9.38 -9.15 40.59
C PRO A 352 -8.76 -10.49 40.12
N LEU A 353 -7.47 -10.48 39.79
CA LEU A 353 -6.73 -11.69 39.37
C LEU A 353 -6.55 -12.66 40.54
N ILE A 354 -7.00 -13.91 40.39
CA ILE A 354 -6.91 -14.97 41.42
C ILE A 354 -6.08 -16.16 40.88
N PRO A 355 -5.00 -16.59 41.57
CA PRO A 355 -4.14 -17.67 41.11
C PRO A 355 -4.65 -19.05 41.58
N CYS A 356 -5.65 -19.62 40.90
CA CYS A 356 -6.07 -21.02 41.10
C CYS A 356 -6.54 -21.68 39.79
N ALA A 357 -6.20 -22.95 39.58
CA ALA A 357 -6.41 -23.63 38.29
C ALA A 357 -7.86 -24.06 38.01
N ASN A 358 -8.67 -24.27 39.05
CA ASN A 358 -10.12 -24.52 38.95
C ASN A 358 -10.88 -23.43 39.71
N ALA A 359 -10.91 -22.24 39.13
CA ALA A 359 -11.87 -21.21 39.51
C ALA A 359 -13.19 -21.48 38.79
N THR A 360 -14.31 -21.50 39.51
CA THR A 360 -15.64 -21.65 38.94
C THR A 360 -16.47 -20.41 39.25
N VAL A 361 -17.30 -20.02 38.28
CA VAL A 361 -18.30 -18.96 38.43
C VAL A 361 -19.62 -19.67 38.78
N PRO A 362 -20.20 -19.46 39.97
CA PRO A 362 -21.54 -19.97 40.28
C PRO A 362 -22.60 -19.24 39.43
N ASP A 363 -23.65 -19.94 39.02
CA ASP A 363 -24.79 -19.32 38.31
C ASP A 363 -25.35 -18.14 39.13
N GLY A 364 -25.37 -16.94 38.55
CA GLY A 364 -25.84 -15.71 39.20
C GLY A 364 -24.76 -14.80 39.82
N GLU A 365 -23.46 -15.04 39.63
CA GLU A 365 -22.38 -14.13 40.05
C GLU A 365 -21.38 -13.82 38.91
N CYS A 366 -20.84 -12.61 38.85
CA CYS A 366 -19.89 -12.25 37.78
C CYS A 366 -18.45 -12.80 37.96
N CYS A 367 -17.95 -12.87 39.19
CA CYS A 367 -16.53 -13.10 39.44
C CYS A 367 -16.21 -14.54 39.87
N PRO A 368 -15.18 -15.18 39.26
CA PRO A 368 -14.84 -16.56 39.54
C PRO A 368 -14.28 -16.73 40.97
N ARG A 369 -14.67 -17.82 41.63
CA ARG A 369 -14.18 -18.20 42.97
C ARG A 369 -13.43 -19.53 42.88
N CYS A 370 -12.36 -19.69 43.66
CA CYS A 370 -11.69 -21.00 43.77
C CYS A 370 -12.59 -21.97 44.57
N GLY A 371 -12.92 -23.12 43.99
CA GLY A 371 -13.74 -24.12 44.67
C GLY A 371 -13.07 -24.68 45.93
N THR A 372 -13.85 -24.88 47.00
CA THR A 372 -13.36 -25.56 48.21
C THR A 372 -13.41 -27.08 48.02
N PRO A 373 -12.50 -27.86 48.65
CA PRO A 373 -12.27 -29.26 48.29
C PRO A 373 -13.26 -30.23 48.96
N SER A 374 -14.55 -30.14 48.63
CA SER A 374 -15.58 -31.10 49.08
C SER A 374 -16.34 -31.84 47.97
N ASP A 375 -16.37 -31.33 46.73
CA ASP A 375 -17.47 -31.68 45.80
C ASP A 375 -17.09 -32.67 44.66
N TYR A 376 -15.85 -33.19 44.64
CA TYR A 376 -15.43 -34.23 43.70
C TYR A 376 -14.71 -35.38 44.43
N ALA A 377 -15.49 -36.15 45.19
CA ALA A 377 -15.00 -37.25 46.02
C ALA A 377 -15.59 -38.63 45.63
N GLU A 378 -15.89 -38.86 44.34
CA GLU A 378 -16.17 -40.20 43.80
C GLU A 378 -15.28 -40.53 42.58
N ASP A 379 -15.14 -41.83 42.26
CA ASP A 379 -14.41 -42.42 41.13
C ASP A 379 -12.87 -42.60 41.17
N GLY A 380 -12.21 -42.48 42.32
CA GLY A 380 -11.01 -43.30 42.70
C GLY A 380 -9.72 -43.22 41.84
N TRP A 381 -9.69 -42.41 40.78
CA TRP A 381 -8.53 -42.11 39.96
C TRP A 381 -7.77 -40.89 40.52
N SER A 382 -6.45 -40.88 40.42
CA SER A 382 -5.66 -39.66 40.56
C SER A 382 -5.92 -38.71 39.38
N PRO A 383 -5.61 -37.41 39.52
CA PRO A 383 -5.47 -36.52 38.38
C PRO A 383 -4.50 -37.09 37.33
N TRP A 384 -4.69 -36.67 36.08
CA TRP A 384 -3.72 -36.93 35.01
C TRP A 384 -2.44 -36.13 35.23
N SER A 385 -1.30 -36.70 34.83
CA SER A 385 -0.06 -35.94 34.68
C SER A 385 -0.15 -34.95 33.52
N GLU A 386 0.78 -34.00 33.49
CA GLU A 386 1.05 -33.22 32.28
C GLU A 386 1.44 -34.12 31.09
N TRP A 387 1.26 -33.59 29.87
CA TRP A 387 1.66 -34.23 28.63
C TRP A 387 3.19 -34.20 28.47
N THR A 388 3.78 -35.30 27.99
CA THR A 388 5.18 -35.31 27.56
C THR A 388 5.40 -34.41 26.34
N HIS A 389 6.64 -33.97 26.13
CA HIS A 389 7.05 -33.41 24.84
C HIS A 389 6.82 -34.41 23.69
N CYS A 390 6.79 -33.91 22.45
CA CYS A 390 6.53 -34.72 21.26
C CYS A 390 7.61 -35.79 21.07
N SER A 391 7.21 -37.02 20.72
CA SER A 391 8.13 -38.17 20.57
C SER A 391 9.09 -38.08 19.38
N VAL A 392 9.02 -37.02 18.57
CA VAL A 392 9.84 -36.77 17.39
C VAL A 392 10.19 -35.29 17.29
N SER A 393 11.31 -34.95 16.66
CA SER A 393 11.69 -33.56 16.35
C SER A 393 11.16 -33.05 14.99
N CYS A 394 10.74 -33.97 14.12
CA CYS A 394 9.99 -33.71 12.88
C CYS A 394 9.13 -34.94 12.55
N GLY A 395 8.13 -34.80 11.69
CA GLY A 395 7.10 -35.77 11.36
C GLY A 395 5.92 -35.78 12.35
N ARG A 396 4.98 -36.71 12.13
CA ARG A 396 3.92 -37.04 13.08
C ARG A 396 4.51 -37.80 14.26
N GLY A 397 4.51 -37.19 15.43
CA GLY A 397 4.84 -37.82 16.71
C GLY A 397 3.62 -38.03 17.59
N ILE A 398 3.88 -38.50 18.80
CA ILE A 398 2.88 -38.69 19.84
C ILE A 398 3.35 -38.09 21.17
N GLN A 399 2.41 -37.52 21.93
CA GLN A 399 2.56 -37.13 23.33
C GLN A 399 1.76 -38.09 24.21
N GLN A 400 2.23 -38.36 25.42
CA GLN A 400 1.58 -39.26 26.37
C GLN A 400 1.42 -38.61 27.75
N ARG A 401 0.38 -39.01 28.48
CA ARG A 401 0.20 -38.69 29.91
C ARG A 401 -0.43 -39.85 30.66
N GLY A 402 -0.22 -39.91 31.98
CA GLY A 402 -0.65 -41.04 32.82
C GLY A 402 -1.44 -40.62 34.06
N ARG A 403 -2.29 -41.51 34.57
CA ARG A 403 -2.97 -41.38 35.87
C ARG A 403 -2.97 -42.70 36.65
N SER A 404 -3.17 -42.63 37.95
CA SER A 404 -3.02 -43.75 38.89
C SER A 404 -4.37 -44.09 39.51
N CYS A 405 -4.81 -45.36 39.50
CA CYS A 405 -6.01 -45.79 40.23
C CYS A 405 -5.64 -46.22 41.66
N ASP A 406 -6.35 -45.73 42.68
CA ASP A 406 -6.18 -46.21 44.05
C ASP A 406 -7.06 -47.44 44.34
N ARG A 407 -6.55 -48.61 43.91
CA ARG A 407 -7.23 -49.92 43.99
C ARG A 407 -7.52 -50.44 45.41
N ILE A 408 -7.25 -49.68 46.46
CA ILE A 408 -7.52 -50.12 47.84
C ILE A 408 -8.97 -49.83 48.25
N ASN A 409 -9.63 -48.80 47.67
CA ASN A 409 -10.99 -48.41 48.06
C ASN A 409 -12.03 -48.35 46.92
N ASN A 410 -11.65 -48.23 45.64
CA ASN A 410 -12.60 -48.13 44.52
C ASN A 410 -12.19 -49.00 43.31
N ASN A 411 -13.17 -49.39 42.49
CA ASN A 411 -12.95 -50.17 41.26
C ASN A 411 -12.93 -49.26 40.03
N CYS A 412 -11.73 -48.88 39.57
CA CYS A 412 -11.58 -47.91 38.50
C CYS A 412 -11.71 -48.54 37.10
N GLU A 413 -12.64 -48.05 36.28
CA GLU A 413 -12.75 -48.38 34.84
C GLU A 413 -12.05 -47.32 33.95
N GLY A 414 -11.64 -47.74 32.76
CA GLY A 414 -10.87 -46.93 31.80
C GLY A 414 -9.35 -47.14 31.84
N THR A 415 -8.62 -46.51 30.91
CA THR A 415 -7.16 -46.64 30.80
C THR A 415 -6.42 -45.68 31.76
N SER A 416 -5.22 -46.11 32.17
CA SER A 416 -4.28 -45.34 33.01
C SER A 416 -3.30 -44.49 32.21
N VAL A 417 -3.34 -44.55 30.88
CA VAL A 417 -2.48 -43.80 29.95
C VAL A 417 -3.35 -43.26 28.81
N GLN A 418 -3.10 -42.02 28.42
CA GLN A 418 -3.71 -41.34 27.28
C GLN A 418 -2.58 -40.92 26.32
N THR A 419 -2.80 -41.09 25.01
CA THR A 419 -1.88 -40.68 23.94
C THR A 419 -2.62 -39.71 23.02
N ARG A 420 -1.94 -38.68 22.52
CA ARG A 420 -2.42 -37.79 21.45
C ARG A 420 -1.32 -37.56 20.42
N ASP A 421 -1.69 -37.24 19.19
CA ASP A 421 -0.72 -36.89 18.15
C ASP A 421 -0.12 -35.50 18.39
N CYS A 422 1.08 -35.29 17.85
CA CYS A 422 1.74 -34.00 17.75
C CYS A 422 2.49 -33.90 16.42
N TYR A 423 2.64 -32.69 15.90
CA TYR A 423 3.34 -32.43 14.64
C TYR A 423 4.23 -31.20 14.88
N LEU A 424 5.49 -31.24 14.43
CA LEU A 424 6.42 -30.12 14.67
C LEU A 424 6.95 -29.51 13.35
N GLN A 425 7.50 -30.30 12.42
CA GLN A 425 7.84 -29.93 11.02
C GLN A 425 7.91 -31.23 10.17
N GLU A 426 7.90 -31.23 8.83
CA GLU A 426 8.14 -32.49 8.06
C GLU A 426 9.62 -32.91 8.03
N CYS A 427 9.92 -34.23 7.97
CA CYS A 427 11.30 -34.74 7.87
C CYS A 427 11.73 -35.08 6.43
N ASP A 428 13.02 -34.90 6.12
CA ASP A 428 13.65 -35.27 4.84
C ASP A 428 13.80 -36.81 4.67
N LYS A 429 13.41 -37.33 3.49
CA LYS A 429 13.05 -38.74 3.23
C LYS A 429 14.20 -39.63 2.73
N ARG A 430 15.43 -39.46 3.22
CA ARG A 430 16.61 -40.28 2.79
C ARG A 430 17.38 -41.01 3.89
N PHE A 431 16.96 -40.93 5.16
CA PHE A 431 17.70 -41.52 6.28
C PHE A 431 17.12 -42.84 6.82
N LYS A 432 18.03 -43.73 7.20
CA LYS A 432 17.76 -44.98 7.91
C LYS A 432 17.48 -44.68 9.39
N GLN A 433 16.36 -45.15 9.93
CA GLN A 433 15.90 -44.78 11.27
C GLN A 433 15.98 -45.96 12.26
N ASP A 434 16.95 -45.89 13.17
CA ASP A 434 17.07 -46.82 14.31
C ASP A 434 15.98 -46.53 15.36
N GLY A 435 15.57 -47.56 16.11
CA GLY A 435 14.50 -47.48 17.10
C GLY A 435 14.93 -46.84 18.41
N SER A 436 14.05 -46.05 19.01
CA SER A 436 14.28 -45.48 20.35
C SER A 436 13.08 -45.63 21.28
N TRP A 437 13.38 -45.68 22.58
CA TRP A 437 12.44 -45.91 23.67
C TRP A 437 11.56 -44.68 23.95
N SER A 438 10.30 -44.90 24.27
CA SER A 438 9.41 -43.90 24.88
C SER A 438 9.91 -43.46 26.25
N HIS A 439 9.40 -42.32 26.73
CA HIS A 439 9.48 -41.99 28.14
C HIS A 439 8.83 -43.08 29.00
N TRP A 440 9.35 -43.25 30.22
CA TRP A 440 8.80 -44.21 31.19
C TRP A 440 7.46 -43.72 31.74
N SER A 441 6.54 -44.66 32.01
CA SER A 441 5.35 -44.39 32.82
C SER A 441 5.72 -43.91 34.23
N PRO A 442 4.79 -43.24 34.95
CA PRO A 442 4.89 -43.10 36.39
C PRO A 442 5.04 -44.47 37.07
N TRP A 443 5.64 -44.47 38.27
CA TRP A 443 5.76 -45.66 39.10
C TRP A 443 4.40 -46.05 39.71
N SER A 444 4.12 -47.35 39.76
CA SER A 444 2.94 -47.87 40.47
C SER A 444 2.98 -47.60 41.98
N SER A 445 1.85 -47.75 42.66
CA SER A 445 1.79 -47.91 44.12
C SER A 445 2.64 -49.11 44.59
N CYS A 446 3.12 -49.04 45.84
CA CYS A 446 3.99 -50.08 46.42
C CYS A 446 3.25 -51.41 46.63
N SER A 447 3.83 -52.53 46.19
CA SER A 447 3.17 -53.84 46.20
C SER A 447 2.93 -54.49 47.58
N VAL A 448 3.27 -53.83 48.69
CA VAL A 448 3.08 -54.31 50.07
C VAL A 448 2.69 -53.18 51.01
N THR A 449 2.02 -53.52 52.12
CA THR A 449 1.58 -52.55 53.15
C THR A 449 2.53 -52.41 54.34
N CYS A 450 3.37 -53.41 54.63
CA CYS A 450 4.52 -53.32 55.55
C CYS A 450 5.74 -54.00 54.91
N GLY A 451 6.95 -53.53 55.23
CA GLY A 451 8.20 -54.10 54.69
C GLY A 451 8.53 -53.70 53.24
N ALA A 452 9.38 -54.51 52.60
CA ALA A 452 9.86 -54.29 51.24
C ALA A 452 8.88 -54.86 50.20
N GLY A 453 8.38 -53.99 49.32
CA GLY A 453 7.67 -54.36 48.11
C GLY A 453 8.40 -53.87 46.87
N VAL A 454 7.69 -53.88 45.74
CA VAL A 454 8.16 -53.29 44.50
C VAL A 454 7.15 -52.32 43.90
N ILE A 455 7.67 -51.38 43.14
CA ILE A 455 6.96 -50.48 42.23
C ILE A 455 7.42 -50.79 40.81
N THR A 456 6.53 -50.69 39.83
CA THR A 456 6.82 -51.04 38.43
C THR A 456 6.45 -49.88 37.52
N ARG A 457 7.27 -49.65 36.48
CA ARG A 457 6.98 -48.74 35.36
C ARG A 457 7.38 -49.37 34.03
N ILE A 458 6.79 -48.92 32.93
CA ILE A 458 6.98 -49.47 31.58
C ILE A 458 7.28 -48.38 30.55
N ARG A 459 7.94 -48.76 29.46
CA ARG A 459 8.19 -47.95 28.26
C ARG A 459 8.16 -48.85 27.01
N LEU A 460 7.93 -48.26 25.85
CA LEU A 460 7.76 -49.00 24.58
C LEU A 460 8.79 -48.52 23.54
N CYS A 461 9.23 -49.41 22.64
CA CYS A 461 10.18 -49.07 21.56
C CYS A 461 9.40 -48.46 20.38
N ASN A 462 8.97 -47.21 20.51
CA ASN A 462 8.10 -46.56 19.53
C ASN A 462 8.31 -45.04 19.38
N SER A 463 9.44 -44.49 19.86
CA SER A 463 9.71 -43.05 19.92
C SER A 463 11.13 -42.71 19.43
N PRO A 464 11.44 -42.85 18.11
CA PRO A 464 10.58 -43.38 17.05
C PRO A 464 10.68 -44.92 16.91
N THR A 465 9.75 -45.51 16.17
CA THR A 465 9.77 -46.94 15.82
C THR A 465 10.80 -47.18 14.71
N PRO A 466 11.63 -48.25 14.74
CA PRO A 466 12.64 -48.48 13.71
C PRO A 466 12.02 -48.72 12.32
N GLN A 467 12.60 -48.09 11.29
CA GLN A 467 12.16 -48.21 9.90
C GLN A 467 13.36 -48.39 8.95
N LEU A 468 13.10 -48.89 7.73
CA LEU A 468 14.10 -49.07 6.66
C LEU A 468 15.35 -49.87 7.10
N GLY A 469 15.15 -50.89 7.95
CA GLY A 469 16.22 -51.78 8.43
C GLY A 469 17.10 -51.21 9.54
N GLY A 470 16.62 -50.18 10.25
CA GLY A 470 17.20 -49.68 11.49
C GLY A 470 17.31 -50.74 12.59
N LYS A 471 18.18 -50.51 13.58
CA LYS A 471 18.36 -51.35 14.76
C LYS A 471 17.15 -51.27 15.70
N ASP A 472 16.86 -52.37 16.39
CA ASP A 472 15.87 -52.42 17.47
C ASP A 472 16.43 -51.79 18.77
N CYS A 473 15.55 -51.42 19.71
CA CYS A 473 15.93 -50.73 20.94
C CYS A 473 16.67 -51.65 21.93
N GLU A 474 17.93 -51.35 22.28
CA GLU A 474 18.63 -52.07 23.34
C GLU A 474 18.12 -51.70 24.76
N GLY A 475 17.84 -52.71 25.58
CA GLY A 475 17.47 -52.59 26.99
C GLY A 475 16.11 -53.21 27.34
N GLU A 476 15.77 -53.20 28.64
CA GLU A 476 14.47 -53.70 29.12
C GLU A 476 13.37 -52.63 28.96
N GLY A 477 12.18 -53.06 28.49
CA GLY A 477 10.97 -52.22 28.38
C GLY A 477 10.14 -52.13 29.67
N ARG A 478 10.50 -52.88 30.72
CA ARG A 478 9.84 -52.85 32.04
C ARG A 478 10.87 -52.70 33.14
N GLN A 479 10.76 -51.65 33.95
CA GLN A 479 11.62 -51.43 35.11
C GLN A 479 10.82 -51.69 36.39
N THR A 480 11.46 -52.37 37.36
CA THR A 480 10.87 -52.67 38.66
C THR A 480 11.86 -52.24 39.75
N GLU A 481 11.46 -51.28 40.58
CA GLU A 481 12.26 -50.77 41.70
C GLU A 481 11.64 -51.18 43.04
N LYS A 482 12.42 -51.13 44.12
CA LYS A 482 11.97 -51.56 45.44
C LYS A 482 11.39 -50.36 46.21
N CYS A 483 10.25 -50.56 46.83
CA CYS A 483 9.62 -49.61 47.72
C CYS A 483 9.57 -50.17 49.14
N GLN A 484 9.69 -49.32 50.15
CA GLN A 484 9.75 -49.74 51.54
C GLN A 484 8.63 -49.06 52.35
N LYS A 485 7.69 -49.84 52.85
CA LYS A 485 6.72 -49.41 53.87
C LYS A 485 7.22 -49.79 55.27
N SER A 486 6.54 -49.29 56.30
CA SER A 486 6.85 -49.49 57.72
C SER A 486 7.20 -50.96 58.04
N PRO A 487 8.27 -51.23 58.80
CA PRO A 487 8.66 -52.58 59.23
C PRO A 487 7.58 -53.59 59.65
N CYS A 488 7.68 -54.87 59.25
CA CYS A 488 6.90 -55.97 59.84
C CYS A 488 7.71 -56.70 60.96
N PRO A 489 7.12 -57.16 62.09
CA PRO A 489 7.82 -57.62 63.32
C PRO A 489 8.93 -58.68 63.15
N ILE A 490 10.06 -58.49 63.87
CA ILE A 490 11.28 -59.31 63.80
C ILE A 490 11.89 -59.54 65.20
N ASN A 491 12.29 -60.77 65.53
CA ASN A 491 13.05 -61.13 66.75
C ASN A 491 14.58 -61.08 66.53
N GLY A 492 15.35 -60.82 67.60
CA GLY A 492 16.78 -60.52 67.56
C GLY A 492 17.74 -61.71 67.66
N ASN A 493 18.85 -61.65 66.91
CA ASN A 493 20.07 -62.45 67.04
C ASN A 493 21.33 -61.63 66.66
N TRP A 494 22.53 -62.10 67.05
CA TRP A 494 23.79 -61.41 66.76
C TRP A 494 24.28 -61.62 65.32
N GLY A 495 24.64 -60.53 64.65
CA GLY A 495 25.34 -60.59 63.38
C GLY A 495 26.85 -60.83 63.50
N PRO A 496 27.51 -61.13 62.37
CA PRO A 496 28.96 -61.23 62.31
C PRO A 496 29.63 -59.90 62.66
N TRP A 497 30.89 -59.97 63.12
CA TRP A 497 31.73 -58.78 63.27
C TRP A 497 31.95 -58.12 61.90
N SER A 498 31.85 -56.79 61.86
CA SER A 498 32.22 -56.01 60.69
C SER A 498 33.71 -56.22 60.33
N PRO A 499 34.10 -55.95 59.08
CA PRO A 499 35.47 -55.57 58.77
C PRO A 499 35.92 -54.38 59.65
N TRP A 500 37.23 -54.15 59.71
CA TRP A 500 37.75 -52.92 60.28
C TRP A 500 37.34 -51.73 59.40
N ASP A 501 36.77 -50.69 60.03
CA ASP A 501 36.39 -49.43 59.39
C ASP A 501 37.60 -48.78 58.71
N THR A 502 37.35 -47.92 57.70
CA THR A 502 38.42 -47.10 57.13
C THR A 502 39.05 -46.22 58.21
N CYS A 503 40.36 -45.95 58.07
CA CYS A 503 41.06 -45.14 59.04
C CYS A 503 40.43 -43.74 59.15
N THR A 504 40.12 -43.28 60.37
CA THR A 504 39.43 -41.99 60.59
C THR A 504 40.15 -40.76 60.01
N LEU A 505 41.42 -40.89 59.64
CA LEU A 505 42.19 -39.86 58.97
C LEU A 505 42.98 -40.45 57.79
N THR A 506 42.92 -39.77 56.65
CA THR A 506 43.74 -40.06 55.46
C THR A 506 45.21 -39.68 55.68
N CYS A 507 45.45 -38.71 56.56
CA CYS A 507 46.75 -38.23 57.00
C CYS A 507 46.66 -37.72 58.46
N GLY A 508 47.65 -38.03 59.31
CA GLY A 508 47.83 -37.47 60.66
C GLY A 508 47.87 -38.48 61.81
N GLY A 509 47.41 -39.71 61.60
CA GLY A 509 47.30 -40.77 62.62
C GLY A 509 45.85 -41.01 63.04
N GLY A 510 45.22 -42.06 62.50
CA GLY A 510 43.82 -42.40 62.76
C GLY A 510 43.61 -43.72 63.49
N VAL A 511 42.33 -44.02 63.75
CA VAL A 511 41.87 -45.24 64.43
C VAL A 511 40.85 -45.93 63.53
N GLN A 512 40.86 -47.27 63.52
CA GLN A 512 39.89 -48.13 62.83
C GLN A 512 39.18 -49.01 63.86
N THR A 513 37.87 -49.15 63.73
CA THR A 513 36.99 -49.86 64.67
C THR A 513 36.32 -51.03 63.96
N ARG A 514 35.92 -52.08 64.67
CA ARG A 514 34.94 -53.04 64.16
C ARG A 514 33.86 -53.29 65.20
N LYS A 515 32.65 -53.61 64.74
CA LYS A 515 31.46 -53.81 65.59
C LYS A 515 30.72 -55.06 65.13
N ARG A 516 30.10 -55.78 66.06
CA ARG A 516 29.00 -56.69 65.75
C ARG A 516 27.74 -56.11 66.35
N LEU A 517 26.64 -56.19 65.61
CA LEU A 517 25.37 -55.63 66.04
C LEU A 517 24.41 -56.77 66.38
N CYS A 518 23.44 -56.48 67.26
CA CYS A 518 22.27 -57.33 67.49
C CYS A 518 21.34 -57.12 66.29
N ASN A 519 21.71 -57.66 65.13
CA ASN A 519 21.14 -57.31 63.83
C ASN A 519 20.96 -58.45 62.83
N ASP A 520 21.18 -59.71 63.19
CA ASP A 520 21.05 -60.86 62.29
C ASP A 520 20.11 -61.95 62.85
N PRO A 521 18.79 -61.66 62.98
CA PRO A 521 18.12 -60.40 62.64
C PRO A 521 18.14 -59.38 63.79
N ALA A 522 17.75 -58.12 63.55
CA ALA A 522 17.56 -57.13 64.62
C ALA A 522 16.18 -57.27 65.28
N PRO A 523 16.06 -57.12 66.62
CA PRO A 523 14.76 -57.01 67.28
C PRO A 523 14.07 -55.72 66.85
N LYS A 524 12.98 -55.82 66.07
CA LYS A 524 12.23 -54.66 65.59
C LYS A 524 10.73 -54.92 65.49
N TYR A 525 9.95 -53.85 65.59
CA TYR A 525 8.48 -53.83 65.48
C TYR A 525 7.77 -54.84 66.42
N GLY A 526 8.38 -55.13 67.59
CA GLY A 526 7.77 -55.92 68.66
C GLY A 526 8.47 -57.24 69.02
N GLY A 527 9.60 -57.61 68.39
CA GLY A 527 10.36 -58.82 68.75
C GLY A 527 11.44 -58.63 69.83
N LYS A 528 11.96 -59.76 70.35
CA LYS A 528 12.84 -59.88 71.55
C LYS A 528 14.35 -59.70 71.25
N GLU A 529 15.12 -59.14 72.18
CA GLU A 529 16.54 -58.72 72.00
C GLU A 529 17.63 -59.81 72.17
N CYS A 530 18.90 -59.47 71.82
CA CYS A 530 20.09 -60.35 71.83
C CYS A 530 21.04 -60.12 73.05
N VAL A 531 21.90 -61.10 73.38
CA VAL A 531 22.72 -61.12 74.62
C VAL A 531 24.24 -61.26 74.36
N GLY A 532 25.06 -60.24 74.63
CA GLY A 532 26.53 -60.21 74.39
C GLY A 532 27.14 -58.81 74.07
N ASP A 533 28.48 -58.69 74.00
CA ASP A 533 29.21 -57.42 73.75
C ASP A 533 29.43 -57.06 72.26
N ALA A 534 29.50 -55.77 71.90
CA ALA A 534 29.28 -55.29 70.52
C ALA A 534 30.44 -54.54 69.77
N LYS A 535 31.60 -54.23 70.36
CA LYS A 535 32.63 -53.33 69.73
C LYS A 535 34.09 -53.73 70.04
N ASP A 536 35.01 -53.47 69.09
CA ASP A 536 36.47 -53.74 69.12
C ASP A 536 37.28 -52.66 68.31
N THR A 537 38.58 -52.37 68.57
CA THR A 537 39.28 -51.13 68.08
C THR A 537 40.83 -51.24 67.92
N GLN A 538 41.44 -50.67 66.84
CA GLN A 538 42.92 -50.60 66.59
C GLN A 538 43.38 -49.34 65.77
N MET A 539 44.69 -49.10 65.53
CA MET A 539 45.25 -47.84 64.93
C MET A 539 45.76 -47.92 63.45
N CYS A 540 45.94 -46.76 62.76
CA CYS A 540 46.33 -46.66 61.33
C CYS A 540 46.87 -45.24 60.85
N ASN A 541 47.37 -45.13 59.60
CA ASN A 541 47.76 -43.94 58.79
C ASN A 541 48.52 -42.73 59.44
N LYS A 542 49.87 -42.75 59.50
CA LYS A 542 50.69 -41.79 60.29
C LYS A 542 51.55 -40.72 59.51
N LYS A 543 51.04 -40.01 58.49
CA LYS A 543 51.76 -38.90 57.74
C LYS A 543 50.83 -37.68 57.51
N ALA A 544 51.28 -36.43 57.29
CA ALA A 544 50.45 -35.18 57.27
C ALA A 544 50.12 -34.56 55.86
N CYS A 545 49.28 -33.50 55.77
CA CYS A 545 48.71 -32.90 54.53
C CYS A 545 48.76 -31.33 54.41
N PRO A 546 48.59 -30.71 53.20
CA PRO A 546 48.64 -29.24 52.93
C PRO A 546 47.30 -28.54 52.52
N ILE A 547 47.29 -27.19 52.33
CA ILE A 547 46.10 -26.29 52.18
C ILE A 547 46.28 -25.24 51.04
N ASP A 548 45.19 -24.77 50.38
CA ASP A 548 45.14 -23.71 49.34
C ASP A 548 44.10 -22.61 49.71
N GLY A 549 44.44 -21.32 49.50
CA GLY A 549 43.67 -20.15 49.96
C GLY A 549 42.61 -19.53 49.02
N CYS A 550 42.63 -19.73 47.69
CA CYS A 550 41.62 -19.09 46.81
C CYS A 550 40.24 -19.77 46.83
N LEU A 551 40.11 -20.93 47.49
CA LEU A 551 38.86 -21.69 47.63
C LEU A 551 37.73 -20.95 48.37
N SER A 552 38.02 -19.82 49.02
CA SER A 552 37.03 -18.99 49.73
C SER A 552 36.38 -17.89 48.87
N ASN A 553 36.67 -17.81 47.56
CA ASN A 553 36.22 -16.76 46.64
C ASN A 553 36.33 -15.31 47.19
N PRO A 554 37.53 -14.87 47.63
CA PRO A 554 37.68 -13.59 48.35
C PRO A 554 37.80 -12.34 47.45
N CYS A 555 37.73 -12.51 46.12
CA CYS A 555 37.82 -11.43 45.13
C CYS A 555 36.45 -11.10 44.56
N PHE A 556 36.30 -9.89 44.00
CA PHE A 556 35.08 -9.50 43.29
C PHE A 556 34.78 -10.46 42.13
N ALA A 557 33.50 -10.69 41.80
CA ALA A 557 33.10 -11.63 40.77
C ALA A 557 33.76 -11.27 39.42
N GLY A 558 34.46 -12.23 38.80
CA GLY A 558 35.24 -12.02 37.58
C GLY A 558 36.68 -11.49 37.78
N ALA A 559 37.06 -11.01 38.97
CA ALA A 559 38.44 -10.62 39.26
C ALA A 559 39.31 -11.86 39.57
N LYS A 560 40.48 -11.96 38.92
CA LYS A 560 41.37 -13.13 39.03
C LYS A 560 41.97 -13.29 40.43
N CYS A 561 41.59 -14.34 41.17
CA CYS A 561 42.25 -14.74 42.41
C CYS A 561 43.56 -15.50 42.13
N THR A 562 44.64 -15.17 42.85
CA THR A 562 45.92 -15.90 42.82
C THR A 562 46.26 -16.35 44.24
N SER A 563 46.41 -17.66 44.44
CA SER A 563 46.70 -18.30 45.73
C SER A 563 48.19 -18.58 45.87
N PHE A 564 48.70 -18.54 47.09
CA PHE A 564 50.11 -18.81 47.41
C PHE A 564 50.27 -20.01 48.36
N PRO A 565 51.44 -20.71 48.36
CA PRO A 565 51.64 -21.94 49.15
C PRO A 565 51.60 -21.78 50.68
N ASP A 566 51.54 -20.54 51.18
CA ASP A 566 51.35 -20.21 52.60
C ASP A 566 49.86 -20.03 52.98
N GLY A 567 48.94 -20.20 52.03
CA GLY A 567 47.50 -19.99 52.20
C GLY A 567 47.03 -18.55 52.00
N SER A 568 47.93 -17.62 51.67
CA SER A 568 47.56 -16.24 51.31
C SER A 568 47.05 -16.13 49.87
N TRP A 569 46.34 -15.04 49.56
CA TRP A 569 45.76 -14.81 48.23
C TRP A 569 45.85 -13.33 47.82
N LYS A 570 45.77 -13.06 46.52
CA LYS A 570 45.73 -11.72 45.93
C LYS A 570 44.76 -11.65 44.76
N CYS A 571 43.99 -10.58 44.69
CA CYS A 571 43.09 -10.28 43.58
C CYS A 571 43.80 -9.49 42.47
N GLY A 572 43.40 -9.75 41.22
CA GLY A 572 43.77 -8.99 40.03
C GLY A 572 43.02 -7.65 39.91
N LYS A 573 43.04 -7.07 38.70
CA LYS A 573 42.20 -5.91 38.37
C LYS A 573 40.70 -6.28 38.42
N CYS A 574 39.85 -5.28 38.57
CA CYS A 574 38.41 -5.43 38.39
C CYS A 574 38.07 -5.82 36.93
N PRO A 575 36.89 -6.44 36.68
CA PRO A 575 36.40 -6.69 35.33
C PRO A 575 36.20 -5.40 34.52
N ALA A 576 36.12 -5.51 33.19
CA ALA A 576 35.74 -4.37 32.34
C ALA A 576 34.31 -3.90 32.70
N GLY A 577 34.09 -2.58 32.70
CA GLY A 577 32.91 -1.93 33.28
C GLY A 577 33.07 -1.58 34.78
N TYR A 578 34.14 -2.02 35.45
CA TYR A 578 34.33 -1.72 36.87
C TYR A 578 35.71 -1.14 37.22
N SER A 579 35.73 -0.16 38.12
CA SER A 579 36.93 0.43 38.73
C SER A 579 37.09 0.02 40.19
N GLY A 580 38.33 -0.14 40.67
CA GLY A 580 38.60 -0.50 42.06
C GLY A 580 39.84 -1.37 42.28
N ASN A 581 39.89 -2.03 43.45
CA ASN A 581 41.09 -2.75 43.92
C ASN A 581 41.01 -4.29 43.78
N GLY A 582 40.05 -4.79 42.99
CA GLY A 582 39.85 -6.23 42.76
C GLY A 582 39.12 -6.99 43.89
N ILE A 583 38.99 -6.37 45.07
CA ILE A 583 38.18 -6.87 46.20
C ILE A 583 36.87 -6.09 46.27
N LYS A 584 36.95 -4.76 46.15
CA LYS A 584 35.82 -3.87 45.97
C LYS A 584 35.96 -3.21 44.59
N CYS A 585 35.01 -3.48 43.74
CA CYS A 585 34.86 -2.92 42.41
C CYS A 585 33.55 -2.14 42.37
N LYS A 586 33.54 -0.97 41.73
CA LYS A 586 32.38 -0.11 41.49
C LYS A 586 32.20 0.04 39.99
N ASP A 587 30.95 0.13 39.57
CA ASP A 587 30.59 0.42 38.18
C ASP A 587 31.25 1.71 37.68
N VAL A 588 31.50 1.79 36.37
CA VAL A 588 32.11 2.95 35.69
C VAL A 588 31.08 3.56 34.78
N ASP A 589 30.78 4.84 35.03
CA ASP A 589 29.82 5.61 34.23
C ASP A 589 30.43 6.03 32.88
N GLU A 590 30.41 5.12 31.91
CA GLU A 590 31.07 5.34 30.61
C GLU A 590 30.41 6.47 29.81
N CYS A 591 29.13 6.74 30.04
CA CYS A 591 28.43 7.89 29.46
C CYS A 591 29.00 9.24 29.95
N LYS A 592 29.60 9.30 31.14
CA LYS A 592 30.30 10.51 31.64
C LYS A 592 31.77 10.53 31.26
N GLU A 593 32.42 9.38 31.20
CA GLU A 593 33.85 9.28 30.86
C GLU A 593 34.11 9.39 29.34
N VAL A 594 33.12 9.08 28.49
CA VAL A 594 33.16 9.26 27.02
C VAL A 594 31.87 9.95 26.55
N PRO A 595 31.79 11.29 26.61
CA PRO A 595 30.58 12.05 26.24
C PRO A 595 30.19 11.96 24.76
N ASP A 596 31.10 11.51 23.89
CA ASP A 596 30.87 11.33 22.44
C ASP A 596 30.74 9.85 22.04
N ALA A 597 30.39 8.98 23.00
CA ALA A 597 30.10 7.57 22.74
C ALA A 597 28.74 7.37 22.03
N CYS A 598 27.75 8.18 22.37
CA CYS A 598 26.40 8.14 21.79
C CYS A 598 26.07 9.47 21.09
N PHE A 599 25.05 9.47 20.24
CA PHE A 599 24.65 10.66 19.49
C PHE A 599 24.02 11.69 20.44
N GLU A 600 24.39 12.96 20.25
CA GLU A 600 23.80 14.10 20.95
C GLU A 600 22.84 14.79 19.98
N PHE A 601 21.58 14.96 20.40
CA PHE A 601 20.53 15.61 19.62
C PHE A 601 19.88 16.69 20.49
N ASN A 602 19.79 17.92 19.98
CA ASN A 602 19.26 19.09 20.69
C ASN A 602 19.79 19.25 22.14
N GLY A 603 21.10 19.02 22.33
CA GLY A 603 21.78 19.10 23.64
C GLY A 603 21.51 17.94 24.61
N VAL A 604 20.79 16.90 24.17
CA VAL A 604 20.50 15.70 24.96
C VAL A 604 21.46 14.57 24.57
N HIS A 605 22.36 14.20 25.48
CA HIS A 605 23.27 13.05 25.29
C HIS A 605 22.51 11.73 25.46
N ARG A 606 22.35 10.97 24.36
CA ARG A 606 21.50 9.76 24.30
C ARG A 606 22.19 8.48 24.78
N CYS A 607 22.83 8.52 25.95
CA CYS A 607 23.58 7.41 26.56
C CYS A 607 23.00 6.98 27.92
N GLU A 608 22.75 5.67 28.07
CA GLU A 608 22.34 5.05 29.33
C GLU A 608 23.48 4.22 29.94
N ASN A 609 23.81 4.50 31.20
CA ASN A 609 24.78 3.71 31.95
C ASN A 609 24.12 2.49 32.62
N THR A 610 24.80 1.35 32.63
CA THR A 610 24.28 0.05 33.09
C THR A 610 25.28 -0.65 34.02
N ASP A 611 24.81 -1.44 34.99
CA ASP A 611 25.68 -2.29 35.83
C ASP A 611 25.79 -3.68 35.18
N SER A 612 26.74 -3.96 34.26
CA SER A 612 27.96 -3.22 33.91
C SER A 612 28.07 -2.88 32.42
N GLY A 613 28.40 -1.63 32.10
CA GLY A 613 28.65 -1.15 30.74
C GLY A 613 27.77 0.05 30.36
N TYR A 614 27.71 0.37 29.08
CA TYR A 614 26.81 1.41 28.54
C TYR A 614 25.98 0.89 27.37
N ASN A 615 24.86 1.57 27.15
CA ASN A 615 23.98 1.39 26.00
C ASN A 615 23.63 2.76 25.42
N CYS A 616 23.84 2.97 24.12
CA CYS A 616 23.24 4.11 23.45
C CYS A 616 21.74 3.85 23.22
N LEU A 617 20.93 4.90 23.28
CA LEU A 617 19.56 4.84 22.77
C LEU A 617 19.58 4.68 21.24
N PRO A 618 18.48 4.23 20.61
CA PRO A 618 18.34 4.35 19.16
C PRO A 618 18.51 5.81 18.71
N CYS A 619 18.92 5.97 17.44
CA CYS A 619 18.87 7.29 16.78
C CYS A 619 17.45 7.87 16.88
N PRO A 620 17.32 9.21 16.99
CA PRO A 620 16.01 9.88 17.01
C PRO A 620 15.22 9.61 15.71
N PRO A 621 13.90 9.93 15.68
CA PRO A 621 13.11 9.97 14.44
C PRO A 621 13.84 10.72 13.33
N ARG A 622 13.54 10.41 12.06
CA ARG A 622 14.22 10.94 10.86
C ARG A 622 15.72 10.62 10.72
N TYR A 623 16.38 10.03 11.73
CA TYR A 623 17.77 9.56 11.64
C TYR A 623 17.89 8.02 11.60
N SER A 624 18.99 7.54 11.01
CA SER A 624 19.35 6.12 10.95
C SER A 624 20.80 5.89 11.35
N GLY A 625 21.12 4.77 11.99
CA GLY A 625 22.47 4.49 12.45
C GLY A 625 22.57 3.25 13.34
N PRO A 626 23.79 2.77 13.65
CA PRO A 626 23.99 1.71 14.63
C PRO A 626 23.56 2.16 16.03
N GLN A 627 23.25 1.19 16.89
CA GLN A 627 23.04 1.40 18.34
C GLN A 627 24.19 0.73 19.11
N PRO A 628 25.27 1.45 19.45
CA PRO A 628 26.39 0.86 20.17
C PRO A 628 26.05 0.48 21.61
N PHE A 629 26.58 -0.67 22.02
CA PHE A 629 26.67 -1.09 23.41
C PHE A 629 28.04 -1.70 23.68
N GLY A 630 28.48 -1.62 24.93
CA GLY A 630 29.81 -2.08 25.32
C GLY A 630 30.03 -2.14 26.83
N ARG A 631 31.21 -2.60 27.22
CA ARG A 631 31.66 -2.64 28.62
C ARG A 631 33.06 -2.08 28.74
N GLY A 632 33.24 -1.06 29.56
CA GLY A 632 34.50 -0.35 29.73
C GLY A 632 34.67 0.81 28.75
N VAL A 633 35.30 1.88 29.26
CA VAL A 633 35.67 3.12 28.53
C VAL A 633 36.38 2.86 27.19
N GLU A 634 37.21 1.82 27.10
CA GLU A 634 37.89 1.44 25.85
C GLU A 634 36.91 1.03 24.73
N GLN A 635 35.77 0.42 25.07
CA GLN A 635 34.73 0.08 24.08
C GLN A 635 33.86 1.29 23.73
N ALA A 636 33.57 2.16 24.70
CA ALA A 636 32.85 3.41 24.48
C ALA A 636 33.61 4.33 23.51
N ALA A 637 34.90 4.54 23.73
CA ALA A 637 35.74 5.35 22.86
C ALA A 637 35.94 4.76 21.44
N ALA A 638 35.82 3.44 21.27
CA ALA A 638 36.03 2.75 20.00
C ALA A 638 34.76 2.52 19.18
N LYS A 639 33.58 2.52 19.80
CA LYS A 639 32.27 2.26 19.16
C LYS A 639 31.33 3.45 19.33
N LYS A 640 31.66 4.56 18.68
CA LYS A 640 30.82 5.76 18.70
C LYS A 640 29.57 5.57 17.84
N GLN A 641 28.45 6.11 18.31
CA GLN A 641 27.22 6.17 17.54
C GLN A 641 27.36 7.24 16.44
N VAL A 642 26.89 6.91 15.25
CA VAL A 642 26.80 7.86 14.13
C VAL A 642 25.39 7.74 13.57
N CYS A 643 24.57 8.74 13.87
CA CYS A 643 23.24 8.86 13.30
C CYS A 643 23.32 9.77 12.06
N THR A 644 22.92 9.25 10.90
CA THR A 644 22.84 10.01 9.65
C THR A 644 21.37 10.29 9.32
N PRO A 645 21.04 11.47 8.76
CA PRO A 645 19.71 11.74 8.19
C PRO A 645 19.23 10.58 7.33
N ARG A 646 18.00 10.13 7.54
CA ARG A 646 17.38 9.04 6.77
C ARG A 646 16.89 9.62 5.45
N ASN A 647 17.10 8.89 4.35
CA ASN A 647 16.53 9.23 3.06
C ASN A 647 16.04 7.94 2.37
N PRO A 648 14.74 7.61 2.48
CA PRO A 648 14.17 6.37 1.95
C PRO A 648 14.40 6.16 0.45
N CYS A 649 14.55 7.24 -0.32
CA CYS A 649 14.81 7.20 -1.76
C CYS A 649 16.27 6.86 -2.10
N LEU A 650 17.24 7.26 -1.27
CA LEU A 650 18.67 6.99 -1.47
C LEU A 650 19.13 5.68 -0.83
N ASP A 651 18.55 5.30 0.31
CA ASP A 651 18.87 4.03 1.00
C ASP A 651 18.11 2.82 0.44
N GLY A 652 17.07 3.06 -0.38
CA GLY A 652 16.24 2.03 -1.00
C GLY A 652 15.25 1.36 -0.04
N SER A 653 14.92 2.00 1.09
CA SER A 653 13.93 1.53 2.06
C SER A 653 12.49 1.99 1.75
N HIS A 654 12.28 2.74 0.67
CA HIS A 654 10.95 3.09 0.16
C HIS A 654 10.16 1.88 -0.37
N ASP A 655 8.84 1.99 -0.38
CA ASP A 655 7.91 0.94 -0.87
C ASP A 655 7.18 1.33 -2.17
N CYS A 656 7.58 2.43 -2.83
CA CYS A 656 7.08 2.85 -4.14
C CYS A 656 7.12 1.74 -5.20
N ASN A 657 6.19 1.80 -6.16
CA ASN A 657 6.13 0.86 -7.28
C ASN A 657 7.44 0.83 -8.10
N LYS A 658 7.75 -0.31 -8.74
CA LYS A 658 8.84 -0.40 -9.73
C LYS A 658 8.71 0.65 -10.86
N ASN A 659 7.46 0.98 -11.21
CA ASN A 659 7.10 1.96 -12.24
C ASN A 659 6.93 3.38 -11.66
N ALA A 660 7.23 3.61 -10.38
CA ALA A 660 7.21 4.92 -9.72
C ALA A 660 8.61 5.47 -9.44
N ARG A 661 8.70 6.78 -9.24
CA ARG A 661 9.83 7.53 -8.67
C ARG A 661 9.56 7.72 -7.17
N CYS A 662 10.61 7.58 -6.36
CA CYS A 662 10.58 8.03 -4.97
C CYS A 662 11.01 9.50 -4.95
N ASN A 663 10.10 10.38 -4.54
CA ASN A 663 10.33 11.81 -4.44
C ASN A 663 10.61 12.14 -2.98
N TYR A 664 11.85 12.46 -2.64
CA TYR A 664 12.17 13.01 -1.32
C TYR A 664 11.58 14.42 -1.22
N LEU A 665 10.84 14.68 -0.14
CA LEU A 665 10.20 15.98 0.10
C LEU A 665 11.10 16.89 0.96
N GLY A 666 11.80 16.30 1.92
CA GLY A 666 12.81 16.97 2.73
C GLY A 666 13.13 16.16 3.98
N HIS A 667 14.11 16.61 4.76
CA HIS A 667 14.38 15.97 6.05
C HIS A 667 13.22 16.15 7.06
N PHE A 668 12.66 17.36 7.12
CA PHE A 668 11.63 17.75 8.09
C PHE A 668 10.20 17.74 7.52
N ALA A 669 10.04 17.47 6.22
CA ALA A 669 8.72 17.27 5.59
C ALA A 669 8.00 16.03 6.15
N ASP A 670 6.68 16.06 6.29
CA ASP A 670 5.89 14.90 6.71
C ASP A 670 4.85 14.49 5.64
N PRO A 671 5.02 13.35 4.95
CA PRO A 671 6.09 12.36 5.08
C PRO A 671 7.38 12.82 4.41
N MET A 672 8.52 12.26 4.84
CA MET A 672 9.85 12.55 4.25
C MET A 672 9.95 12.27 2.73
N TYR A 673 9.03 11.48 2.18
CA TYR A 673 8.98 11.15 0.76
C TYR A 673 7.56 10.81 0.30
N ARG A 674 7.26 11.07 -0.99
CA ARG A 674 6.07 10.57 -1.69
C ARG A 674 6.46 9.70 -2.88
N CYS A 675 5.54 8.82 -3.30
CA CYS A 675 5.70 7.97 -4.48
C CYS A 675 4.89 8.53 -5.65
N GLU A 676 5.50 8.62 -6.84
CA GLU A 676 4.85 9.19 -8.03
C GLU A 676 5.07 8.26 -9.22
N CYS A 677 4.03 7.96 -10.00
CA CYS A 677 4.20 7.10 -11.18
C CYS A 677 5.09 7.78 -12.25
N LYS A 678 5.95 7.02 -12.92
CA LYS A 678 6.84 7.53 -13.97
C LYS A 678 6.03 7.83 -15.25
N PRO A 679 6.45 8.77 -16.12
CA PRO A 679 5.76 9.06 -17.38
C PRO A 679 5.40 7.80 -18.19
N GLY A 680 4.16 7.75 -18.66
CA GLY A 680 3.52 6.59 -19.29
C GLY A 680 2.97 5.57 -18.29
N TYR A 681 2.81 5.98 -17.03
CA TYR A 681 2.08 5.24 -16.00
C TYR A 681 1.35 6.22 -15.07
N ALA A 682 0.12 5.87 -14.71
CA ALA A 682 -0.72 6.60 -13.77
C ALA A 682 -1.08 5.75 -12.54
N GLY A 683 -1.40 6.38 -11.41
CA GLY A 683 -1.70 5.70 -10.15
C GLY A 683 -1.24 6.46 -8.92
N ASN A 684 -1.42 5.85 -7.73
CA ASN A 684 -1.04 6.44 -6.44
C ASN A 684 0.44 6.24 -6.06
N GLY A 685 1.32 5.98 -7.03
CA GLY A 685 2.76 5.76 -6.81
C GLY A 685 3.16 4.41 -6.18
N HIS A 686 2.31 3.80 -5.35
CA HIS A 686 2.50 2.44 -4.84
C HIS A 686 1.92 1.40 -5.83
N ILE A 687 0.81 1.75 -6.48
CA ILE A 687 0.21 1.04 -7.61
C ILE A 687 0.25 1.99 -8.82
N CYS A 688 0.81 1.51 -9.94
CA CYS A 688 0.86 2.25 -11.19
C CYS A 688 0.42 1.35 -12.36
N GLY A 689 -0.57 1.80 -13.12
CA GLY A 689 -1.06 1.19 -14.36
C GLY A 689 -0.50 1.86 -15.61
N GLU A 690 -0.83 1.33 -16.79
CA GLU A 690 -0.50 1.96 -18.07
C GLU A 690 -1.31 3.26 -18.25
N ASP A 691 -0.65 4.29 -18.75
CA ASP A 691 -1.18 5.60 -19.14
C ASP A 691 -0.55 5.90 -20.52
N THR A 692 -1.37 6.22 -21.52
CA THR A 692 -0.97 6.19 -22.94
C THR A 692 -0.82 7.57 -23.55
N ASP A 693 -1.67 8.51 -23.15
CA ASP A 693 -1.71 9.90 -23.57
C ASP A 693 -1.14 10.86 -22.50
N LEU A 694 -0.70 10.35 -21.36
CA LEU A 694 0.13 11.03 -20.34
C LEU A 694 -0.62 12.07 -19.50
N ASP A 695 -1.95 11.98 -19.44
CA ASP A 695 -2.80 12.92 -18.70
C ASP A 695 -2.92 12.58 -17.19
N GLY A 696 -2.26 11.51 -16.75
CA GLY A 696 -2.27 11.06 -15.37
C GLY A 696 -3.43 10.14 -15.01
N TRP A 697 -4.28 9.71 -15.94
CA TRP A 697 -5.29 8.68 -15.71
C TRP A 697 -4.90 7.35 -16.39
N PRO A 698 -5.13 6.21 -15.72
CA PRO A 698 -4.76 4.92 -16.26
C PRO A 698 -5.82 4.40 -17.24
N ASN A 699 -5.38 3.73 -18.32
CA ASN A 699 -6.24 3.12 -19.33
C ASN A 699 -7.34 2.15 -18.79
N ALA A 700 -7.22 1.72 -17.53
CA ALA A 700 -8.11 0.80 -16.84
C ALA A 700 -8.08 1.02 -15.32
N ASP A 701 -9.17 0.65 -14.63
CA ASP A 701 -9.28 0.74 -13.18
C ASP A 701 -8.18 -0.04 -12.46
N LEU A 702 -7.55 0.61 -11.48
CA LEU A 702 -6.49 0.05 -10.66
C LEU A 702 -7.02 -0.40 -9.30
N VAL A 703 -6.27 -1.28 -8.63
CA VAL A 703 -6.64 -1.80 -7.28
C VAL A 703 -6.70 -0.68 -6.22
N CYS A 704 -6.16 0.51 -6.51
CA CYS A 704 -6.24 1.67 -5.63
C CYS A 704 -7.55 2.48 -5.72
N VAL A 705 -8.50 2.17 -6.62
CA VAL A 705 -9.76 2.94 -6.80
C VAL A 705 -10.57 3.11 -5.51
N GLU A 706 -10.58 2.13 -4.61
CA GLU A 706 -11.35 2.22 -3.35
C GLU A 706 -10.70 3.15 -2.31
N ASN A 707 -9.39 3.42 -2.42
CA ASN A 707 -8.58 4.06 -1.37
C ASN A 707 -7.81 5.32 -1.85
N ALA A 708 -7.91 5.70 -3.13
CA ALA A 708 -7.19 6.82 -3.71
C ALA A 708 -8.15 7.81 -4.39
N THR A 709 -7.94 9.09 -4.15
CA THR A 709 -8.82 10.18 -4.61
C THR A 709 -8.74 10.40 -6.13
N TYR A 710 -7.55 10.26 -6.71
CA TYR A 710 -7.25 10.55 -8.12
C TYR A 710 -6.39 9.44 -8.76
N HIS A 711 -6.24 9.49 -10.10
CA HIS A 711 -5.27 8.71 -10.89
C HIS A 711 -5.37 7.17 -10.81
N CYS A 712 -6.42 6.61 -10.20
CA CYS A 712 -6.61 5.16 -10.09
C CYS A 712 -7.82 4.63 -10.88
N LYS A 713 -8.80 5.47 -11.21
CA LYS A 713 -9.96 5.09 -12.04
C LYS A 713 -9.58 5.03 -13.51
N LYS A 714 -10.30 4.22 -14.28
CA LYS A 714 -10.18 4.20 -15.73
C LYS A 714 -10.45 5.60 -16.33
N ASP A 715 -9.48 6.05 -17.09
CA ASP A 715 -9.52 7.13 -18.08
C ASP A 715 -10.74 7.03 -19.04
N ASN A 716 -11.44 8.15 -19.27
CA ASN A 716 -12.67 8.19 -20.09
C ASN A 716 -12.41 8.54 -21.57
N CYS A 717 -11.24 9.07 -21.93
CA CYS A 717 -10.80 9.35 -23.31
C CYS A 717 -9.38 8.81 -23.66
N PRO A 718 -9.12 7.47 -23.67
CA PRO A 718 -7.75 6.92 -23.52
C PRO A 718 -6.73 7.04 -24.66
N ASN A 719 -6.89 8.02 -25.54
CA ASN A 719 -5.91 8.40 -26.57
C ASN A 719 -5.90 9.93 -26.82
N LEU A 720 -6.50 10.73 -25.94
CA LEU A 720 -6.63 12.18 -26.04
C LEU A 720 -6.56 12.79 -24.63
N PRO A 721 -5.48 13.51 -24.27
CA PRO A 721 -5.31 13.99 -22.90
C PRO A 721 -6.47 14.88 -22.44
N ASN A 722 -7.11 14.49 -21.34
CA ASN A 722 -8.22 15.24 -20.73
C ASN A 722 -8.17 15.06 -19.20
N SER A 723 -7.06 15.49 -18.61
CA SER A 723 -6.66 15.22 -17.23
C SER A 723 -7.67 15.62 -16.15
N GLY A 724 -8.66 16.46 -16.46
CA GLY A 724 -9.77 16.80 -15.56
C GLY A 724 -10.86 15.74 -15.50
N GLN A 725 -10.90 14.83 -16.48
CA GLN A 725 -11.87 13.74 -16.62
C GLN A 725 -13.32 14.22 -16.58
N GLU A 726 -13.57 15.41 -17.11
CA GLU A 726 -14.92 15.93 -17.30
C GLU A 726 -15.75 14.94 -18.17
N ASP A 727 -17.00 14.76 -17.76
CA ASP A 727 -17.99 13.75 -18.20
C ASP A 727 -19.34 14.29 -17.72
N TYR A 728 -19.93 15.20 -18.49
CA TYR A 728 -21.04 16.02 -18.05
C TYR A 728 -22.32 15.18 -17.86
N ASP A 729 -22.68 14.39 -18.88
CA ASP A 729 -23.89 13.55 -18.88
C ASP A 729 -23.76 12.22 -18.11
N LYS A 730 -22.53 11.74 -17.86
CA LYS A 730 -22.17 10.51 -17.12
C LYS A 730 -22.46 9.20 -17.86
N ASP A 731 -22.34 9.23 -19.19
CA ASP A 731 -22.25 8.08 -20.10
C ASP A 731 -20.99 7.23 -19.84
N GLY A 732 -19.87 7.88 -19.46
CA GLY A 732 -18.56 7.25 -19.27
C GLY A 732 -17.63 7.35 -20.50
N ILE A 733 -17.97 8.22 -21.44
CA ILE A 733 -17.07 8.90 -22.38
C ILE A 733 -16.84 10.31 -21.79
N GLY A 734 -15.67 10.92 -21.99
CA GLY A 734 -15.39 12.25 -21.46
C GLY A 734 -15.62 13.36 -22.49
N ASP A 735 -15.90 14.57 -22.01
CA ASP A 735 -16.21 15.80 -22.79
C ASP A 735 -15.07 16.22 -23.78
N ALA A 736 -13.91 15.56 -23.71
CA ALA A 736 -12.84 15.77 -24.68
C ALA A 736 -13.00 14.92 -25.95
N CYS A 737 -13.71 13.79 -25.85
CA CYS A 737 -13.80 12.78 -26.91
C CYS A 737 -15.22 12.25 -27.17
N ASP A 738 -16.25 12.81 -26.53
CA ASP A 738 -17.61 12.65 -27.02
C ASP A 738 -17.89 13.54 -28.25
N ASN A 739 -19.14 13.57 -28.69
CA ASN A 739 -19.63 14.28 -29.85
C ASN A 739 -21.04 14.88 -29.58
N ASP A 740 -21.50 14.86 -28.33
CA ASP A 740 -22.86 15.14 -27.82
C ASP A 740 -22.76 15.18 -26.27
N ASP A 741 -21.98 16.11 -25.71
CA ASP A 741 -21.47 16.13 -24.32
C ASP A 741 -22.59 16.15 -23.23
N ASP A 742 -23.81 16.56 -23.58
CA ASP A 742 -24.98 16.57 -22.70
C ASP A 742 -26.09 15.54 -23.09
N ASN A 743 -25.82 14.73 -24.13
CA ASN A 743 -26.70 13.71 -24.71
C ASN A 743 -28.10 14.25 -25.15
N ASP A 744 -28.19 15.50 -25.60
CA ASP A 744 -29.42 16.10 -26.12
C ASP A 744 -29.84 15.56 -27.51
N GLY A 745 -28.86 15.12 -28.31
CA GLY A 745 -29.03 14.64 -29.67
C GLY A 745 -28.63 15.63 -30.77
N ILE A 746 -28.05 16.78 -30.41
CA ILE A 746 -27.38 17.74 -31.28
C ILE A 746 -25.86 17.63 -31.01
N PRO A 747 -25.03 17.39 -32.05
CA PRO A 747 -23.59 17.32 -31.83
C PRO A 747 -22.96 18.67 -31.47
N ASP A 748 -21.95 18.68 -30.59
CA ASP A 748 -21.30 19.87 -30.02
C ASP A 748 -20.81 20.86 -31.09
N ASP A 749 -20.36 20.37 -32.24
CA ASP A 749 -19.91 21.19 -33.38
C ASP A 749 -21.01 22.08 -34.00
N ARG A 750 -22.25 21.89 -33.53
CA ARG A 750 -23.49 22.53 -33.99
C ARG A 750 -24.45 22.82 -32.84
N ASP A 751 -24.02 22.64 -31.59
CA ASP A 751 -24.79 22.93 -30.40
C ASP A 751 -24.43 24.33 -29.87
N ASN A 752 -25.43 25.14 -29.51
CA ASN A 752 -25.23 26.44 -28.87
C ASN A 752 -25.21 26.40 -27.33
N CYS A 753 -25.41 25.23 -26.72
CA CYS A 753 -25.13 24.91 -25.32
C CYS A 753 -24.59 23.47 -25.17
N PRO A 754 -23.36 23.15 -25.63
CA PRO A 754 -22.82 21.79 -25.58
C PRO A 754 -22.88 21.09 -24.20
N PHE A 755 -22.88 21.87 -23.12
CA PHE A 755 -22.93 21.36 -21.75
C PHE A 755 -24.30 21.56 -21.06
N VAL A 756 -25.41 21.88 -21.76
CA VAL A 756 -26.72 22.12 -21.12
C VAL A 756 -27.92 21.74 -22.00
N TYR A 757 -28.44 20.53 -21.76
CA TYR A 757 -29.54 19.88 -22.51
C TYR A 757 -30.61 20.86 -23.05
N ASN A 758 -30.54 21.21 -24.33
CA ASN A 758 -31.42 22.20 -24.95
C ASN A 758 -31.90 21.84 -26.38
N PRO A 759 -32.61 20.71 -26.65
CA PRO A 759 -32.80 20.17 -28.04
C PRO A 759 -33.66 20.99 -29.01
N ARG A 760 -34.00 22.22 -28.61
CA ARG A 760 -34.69 23.23 -29.41
C ARG A 760 -33.75 24.31 -29.94
N GLN A 761 -32.53 24.43 -29.41
CA GLN A 761 -31.51 25.37 -29.84
C GLN A 761 -32.11 26.78 -29.93
N TYR A 762 -32.68 27.22 -28.80
CA TYR A 762 -33.20 28.58 -28.68
C TYR A 762 -32.04 29.51 -28.35
N ASP A 763 -32.06 30.64 -29.02
CA ASP A 763 -31.07 31.71 -28.99
C ASP A 763 -31.87 32.97 -29.39
N TYR A 764 -31.92 33.94 -28.47
CA TYR A 764 -32.78 35.11 -28.59
C TYR A 764 -32.12 36.26 -29.37
N ASP A 765 -30.86 36.56 -29.11
CA ASP A 765 -30.14 37.73 -29.63
C ASP A 765 -29.11 37.43 -30.74
N ARG A 766 -28.70 36.17 -30.87
CA ARG A 766 -27.83 35.57 -31.91
C ARG A 766 -26.36 35.87 -31.76
N ASP A 767 -25.85 35.55 -30.58
CA ASP A 767 -24.43 35.55 -30.26
C ASP A 767 -23.76 34.16 -30.41
N ASP A 768 -24.53 33.16 -30.87
CA ASP A 768 -24.19 31.74 -31.01
C ASP A 768 -24.12 30.94 -29.68
N VAL A 769 -24.55 31.52 -28.54
CA VAL A 769 -24.85 30.85 -27.25
C VAL A 769 -26.38 30.67 -27.11
N GLY A 770 -26.83 29.62 -26.42
CA GLY A 770 -28.27 29.33 -26.30
C GLY A 770 -28.92 29.80 -24.99
N ASP A 771 -30.20 30.17 -25.05
CA ASP A 771 -31.07 30.61 -23.92
C ASP A 771 -31.00 29.75 -22.63
N SER A 772 -30.47 28.52 -22.71
CA SER A 772 -30.38 27.56 -21.60
C SER A 772 -29.05 27.60 -20.84
N CYS A 773 -27.98 28.08 -21.47
CA CYS A 773 -26.64 28.20 -20.90
C CYS A 773 -26.13 29.66 -20.88
N ASP A 774 -26.78 30.55 -21.63
CA ASP A 774 -26.48 31.97 -21.71
C ASP A 774 -26.69 32.68 -20.36
N ASN A 775 -25.64 33.33 -19.84
CA ASN A 775 -25.65 34.14 -18.63
C ASN A 775 -26.16 35.58 -18.85
N CYS A 776 -26.36 36.01 -20.10
CA CYS A 776 -27.07 37.23 -20.48
C CYS A 776 -28.08 37.01 -21.64
N PRO A 777 -29.21 36.27 -21.44
CA PRO A 777 -30.21 35.84 -22.46
C PRO A 777 -30.89 36.87 -23.38
N TYR A 778 -30.46 38.13 -23.35
CA TYR A 778 -31.01 39.25 -24.12
C TYR A 778 -29.94 40.21 -24.68
N ASP A 779 -28.66 40.07 -24.31
CA ASP A 779 -27.59 41.05 -24.51
C ASP A 779 -26.24 40.40 -24.92
N SER A 780 -26.21 39.76 -26.09
CA SER A 780 -25.08 39.21 -26.88
C SER A 780 -23.67 39.34 -26.27
N ASN A 781 -23.15 38.22 -25.77
CA ASN A 781 -21.83 38.04 -25.18
C ASN A 781 -21.29 36.61 -25.43
N PRO A 782 -20.76 36.33 -26.65
CA PRO A 782 -20.29 34.98 -27.03
C PRO A 782 -19.16 34.42 -26.17
N ASP A 783 -18.47 35.29 -25.42
CA ASP A 783 -17.41 34.98 -24.48
C ASP A 783 -17.92 34.57 -23.10
N GLN A 784 -19.19 34.87 -22.78
CA GLN A 784 -19.87 34.51 -21.53
C GLN A 784 -19.11 34.92 -20.25
N THR A 785 -18.33 36.00 -20.32
CA THR A 785 -17.55 36.51 -19.19
C THR A 785 -18.46 36.90 -18.02
N ASP A 786 -18.10 36.42 -16.83
CA ASP A 786 -18.79 36.61 -15.55
C ASP A 786 -17.69 36.82 -14.49
N THR A 787 -17.43 38.09 -14.15
CA THR A 787 -16.27 38.51 -13.35
C THR A 787 -16.36 38.05 -11.89
N ASP A 788 -17.53 38.12 -11.25
CA ASP A 788 -17.74 37.67 -9.87
C ASP A 788 -18.19 36.19 -9.74
N ASN A 789 -18.50 35.55 -10.86
CA ASN A 789 -18.97 34.16 -10.98
C ASN A 789 -20.33 33.90 -10.30
N ASN A 790 -21.23 34.90 -10.31
CA ASN A 790 -22.56 34.79 -9.72
C ASN A 790 -23.61 34.14 -10.64
N GLY A 791 -23.33 34.02 -11.95
CA GLY A 791 -24.21 33.47 -12.98
C GLY A 791 -24.99 34.51 -13.82
N GLU A 792 -24.73 35.80 -13.65
CA GLU A 792 -25.19 36.93 -14.48
C GLU A 792 -23.96 37.54 -15.17
N GLY A 793 -23.91 37.50 -16.50
CA GLY A 793 -22.70 37.91 -17.24
C GLY A 793 -22.43 39.42 -17.25
N ASP A 794 -21.16 39.78 -17.49
CA ASP A 794 -20.67 41.17 -17.49
C ASP A 794 -21.44 42.08 -18.47
N ALA A 795 -22.00 41.52 -19.55
CA ALA A 795 -22.72 42.27 -20.58
C ALA A 795 -24.08 42.81 -20.14
N CYS A 796 -24.73 42.16 -19.17
CA CYS A 796 -26.05 42.52 -18.64
C CYS A 796 -26.01 42.99 -17.18
N ALA A 797 -24.97 42.62 -16.42
CA ALA A 797 -24.74 43.07 -15.06
C ALA A 797 -24.42 44.59 -14.97
N VAL A 798 -24.88 45.21 -13.88
CA VAL A 798 -24.71 46.66 -13.60
C VAL A 798 -23.60 46.98 -12.60
N ASP A 799 -23.01 45.92 -12.07
CA ASP A 799 -22.07 45.77 -10.95
C ASP A 799 -21.47 44.38 -11.20
N ILE A 800 -20.34 44.31 -11.92
CA ILE A 800 -19.81 43.05 -12.51
C ILE A 800 -18.84 42.30 -11.60
N ASP A 801 -18.23 42.99 -10.63
CA ASP A 801 -17.33 42.39 -9.64
C ASP A 801 -18.02 42.12 -8.28
N GLY A 802 -19.28 42.53 -8.14
CA GLY A 802 -20.16 42.22 -7.01
C GLY A 802 -19.86 43.03 -5.74
N ASP A 803 -19.12 44.14 -5.84
CA ASP A 803 -18.69 44.93 -4.69
C ASP A 803 -19.80 45.85 -4.11
N GLY A 804 -20.87 46.10 -4.88
CA GLY A 804 -22.00 46.95 -4.52
C GLY A 804 -21.92 48.39 -5.05
N ILE A 805 -20.87 48.74 -5.78
CA ILE A 805 -20.68 49.95 -6.57
C ILE A 805 -21.05 49.62 -8.02
N LEU A 806 -21.77 50.55 -8.68
CA LEU A 806 -22.16 50.32 -10.08
C LEU A 806 -20.99 50.66 -11.01
N ASN A 807 -20.77 49.87 -12.07
CA ASN A 807 -19.69 50.02 -13.08
C ASN A 807 -19.42 51.47 -13.52
N GLU A 808 -20.47 52.30 -13.62
CA GLU A 808 -20.43 53.72 -14.03
C GLU A 808 -19.92 54.71 -12.94
N LYS A 809 -19.67 54.23 -11.72
CA LYS A 809 -19.16 54.98 -10.56
C LYS A 809 -17.94 54.33 -9.93
N ASP A 810 -17.64 53.12 -10.34
CA ASP A 810 -16.55 52.30 -9.85
C ASP A 810 -15.23 52.73 -10.49
N ASN A 811 -14.18 52.85 -9.67
CA ASN A 811 -12.82 53.10 -10.13
C ASN A 811 -12.00 51.83 -10.39
N CYS A 812 -12.52 50.64 -10.03
CA CYS A 812 -12.01 49.33 -10.42
C CYS A 812 -13.12 48.36 -10.86
N PRO A 813 -13.84 48.61 -11.98
CA PRO A 813 -15.02 47.82 -12.38
C PRO A 813 -14.86 46.29 -12.44
N TYR A 814 -13.64 45.76 -12.51
CA TYR A 814 -13.37 44.32 -12.60
C TYR A 814 -12.68 43.75 -11.34
N VAL A 815 -12.50 44.54 -10.27
CA VAL A 815 -11.68 44.17 -9.10
C VAL A 815 -12.30 44.73 -7.80
N TYR A 816 -13.03 43.84 -7.11
CA TYR A 816 -13.76 44.09 -5.86
C TYR A 816 -13.04 45.05 -4.89
N ASN A 817 -13.53 46.30 -4.77
CA ASN A 817 -12.87 47.33 -3.96
C ASN A 817 -13.84 48.33 -3.29
N VAL A 818 -14.71 47.82 -2.39
CA VAL A 818 -15.77 48.58 -1.69
C VAL A 818 -15.32 49.89 -1.00
N ASP A 819 -14.04 50.05 -0.68
CA ASP A 819 -13.51 51.30 -0.10
C ASP A 819 -13.21 52.40 -1.14
N GLN A 820 -13.23 52.07 -2.44
CA GLN A 820 -13.06 52.94 -3.60
C GLN A 820 -11.87 53.89 -3.43
N ARG A 821 -10.77 53.33 -2.93
CA ARG A 821 -9.54 54.08 -2.70
C ARG A 821 -8.87 54.40 -4.03
N ASP A 822 -8.42 55.64 -4.13
CA ASP A 822 -7.69 56.22 -5.24
C ASP A 822 -6.69 57.19 -4.59
N THR A 823 -5.43 56.75 -4.47
CA THR A 823 -4.39 57.41 -3.66
C THR A 823 -3.75 58.60 -4.37
N ASP A 824 -3.64 58.56 -5.71
CA ASP A 824 -2.99 59.61 -6.50
C ASP A 824 -3.95 60.50 -7.32
N LEU A 825 -5.23 60.13 -7.37
CA LEU A 825 -6.37 60.84 -7.96
C LEU A 825 -6.38 60.85 -9.49
N ASP A 826 -5.97 59.75 -10.12
CA ASP A 826 -6.01 59.55 -11.57
C ASP A 826 -7.37 59.03 -12.10
N GLY A 827 -8.16 58.40 -11.24
CA GLY A 827 -9.49 57.83 -11.53
C GLY A 827 -9.54 56.31 -11.65
N VAL A 828 -8.43 55.61 -11.48
CA VAL A 828 -8.30 54.16 -11.29
C VAL A 828 -8.09 53.89 -9.80
N GLY A 829 -8.65 52.81 -9.27
CA GLY A 829 -8.53 52.50 -7.84
C GLY A 829 -7.26 51.74 -7.47
N ASP A 830 -6.77 51.91 -6.24
CA ASP A 830 -5.52 51.29 -5.72
C ASP A 830 -5.45 49.76 -5.90
N MET A 831 -6.58 49.06 -6.06
CA MET A 831 -6.68 47.61 -6.22
C MET A 831 -6.51 47.11 -7.66
N CYS A 832 -6.69 47.98 -8.66
CA CYS A 832 -6.58 47.67 -10.08
C CYS A 832 -5.60 48.60 -10.83
N ASP A 833 -5.05 49.60 -10.15
CA ASP A 833 -4.02 50.49 -10.67
C ASP A 833 -2.65 49.79 -10.70
N ASN A 834 -2.01 49.78 -11.86
CA ASN A 834 -0.64 49.27 -12.04
C ASN A 834 0.47 50.27 -11.65
N CYS A 835 0.12 51.48 -11.20
CA CYS A 835 1.00 52.43 -10.52
C CYS A 835 0.27 53.23 -9.40
N PRO A 836 -0.16 52.63 -8.26
CA PRO A 836 -1.00 53.24 -7.19
C PRO A 836 -0.53 54.53 -6.50
N LEU A 837 0.57 55.13 -6.96
CA LEU A 837 1.25 56.29 -6.41
C LEU A 837 1.65 57.34 -7.48
N GLU A 838 1.44 57.12 -8.79
CA GLU A 838 2.01 57.90 -9.91
C GLU A 838 1.09 58.07 -11.16
N HIS A 839 -0.09 58.66 -10.95
CA HIS A 839 -1.14 59.10 -11.89
C HIS A 839 -0.95 58.74 -13.39
N ASN A 840 -1.66 57.70 -13.82
CA ASN A 840 -1.54 56.99 -15.10
C ASN A 840 -2.90 56.46 -15.66
N PRO A 841 -3.91 57.30 -15.95
CA PRO A 841 -5.30 56.84 -16.20
C PRO A 841 -5.48 55.95 -17.44
N ASP A 842 -4.46 55.91 -18.32
CA ASP A 842 -4.43 55.06 -19.50
C ASP A 842 -3.95 53.62 -19.19
N GLN A 843 -3.45 53.37 -17.96
CA GLN A 843 -2.98 52.07 -17.42
C GLN A 843 -2.00 51.31 -18.33
N VAL A 844 -1.25 52.04 -19.16
CA VAL A 844 -0.34 51.44 -20.16
C VAL A 844 0.82 50.72 -19.46
N ASP A 845 0.91 49.44 -19.72
CA ASP A 845 2.06 48.56 -19.46
C ASP A 845 2.63 48.16 -20.84
N SER A 846 3.83 48.63 -21.18
CA SER A 846 4.45 48.41 -22.49
C SER A 846 5.20 47.09 -22.62
N ASP A 847 5.50 46.38 -21.53
CA ASP A 847 6.20 45.10 -21.59
C ASP A 847 5.61 43.99 -20.71
N ASP A 848 4.38 44.13 -20.24
CA ASP A 848 3.51 43.10 -19.66
C ASP A 848 3.99 42.53 -18.29
N ASP A 849 4.75 43.29 -17.48
CA ASP A 849 5.21 42.85 -16.16
C ASP A 849 4.20 43.07 -15.01
N ARG A 850 3.14 43.86 -15.27
CA ARG A 850 2.11 44.41 -14.34
C ARG A 850 2.51 45.68 -13.58
N VAL A 851 3.58 46.35 -13.98
CA VAL A 851 3.99 47.67 -13.49
C VAL A 851 3.82 48.68 -14.62
N GLY A 852 2.98 49.71 -14.41
CA GLY A 852 2.67 50.66 -15.49
C GLY A 852 3.87 51.53 -15.91
N ASP A 853 3.88 51.98 -17.18
CA ASP A 853 4.89 52.82 -17.85
C ASP A 853 5.33 54.10 -17.06
N LYS A 854 4.59 54.50 -16.02
CA LYS A 854 4.91 55.66 -15.17
C LYS A 854 5.81 55.31 -14.00
N CYS A 855 5.57 54.16 -13.37
CA CYS A 855 6.28 53.69 -12.19
C CYS A 855 7.28 52.58 -12.51
N ASP A 856 7.19 51.97 -13.70
CA ASP A 856 8.24 51.11 -14.26
C ASP A 856 9.54 51.92 -14.43
N SER A 857 10.56 51.44 -13.72
CA SER A 857 11.92 51.97 -13.74
C SER A 857 12.90 51.05 -14.46
N ASN A 858 12.48 49.81 -14.79
CA ASN A 858 13.29 48.69 -15.29
C ASN A 858 14.56 48.44 -14.45
N GLN A 859 14.59 48.91 -13.20
CA GLN A 859 15.72 48.79 -12.29
C GLN A 859 15.47 47.66 -11.30
N ASP A 860 15.84 46.47 -11.74
CA ASP A 860 15.99 45.24 -10.95
C ASP A 860 17.51 44.96 -10.90
N ILE A 861 18.09 44.86 -9.70
CA ILE A 861 19.56 44.73 -9.52
C ILE A 861 20.04 43.30 -9.34
N ASP A 862 19.17 42.38 -8.93
CA ASP A 862 19.50 40.98 -8.66
C ASP A 862 18.83 39.99 -9.63
N GLU A 863 18.03 40.55 -10.54
CA GLU A 863 17.42 39.99 -11.74
C GLU A 863 16.27 39.01 -11.45
N ASP A 864 15.55 39.17 -10.34
CA ASP A 864 14.47 38.28 -9.91
C ASP A 864 13.09 38.53 -10.57
N GLY A 865 12.85 39.76 -11.03
CA GLY A 865 11.62 40.21 -11.69
C GLY A 865 10.95 41.40 -11.04
N HIS A 866 11.27 41.73 -9.79
CA HIS A 866 10.72 42.87 -9.07
C HIS A 866 11.70 44.05 -9.10
N GLN A 867 11.19 45.25 -9.38
CA GLN A 867 12.03 46.45 -9.38
C GLN A 867 12.38 46.90 -7.97
N ASN A 868 13.58 47.47 -7.77
CA ASN A 868 14.19 47.82 -6.47
C ASN A 868 13.32 48.65 -5.48
N ASN A 869 12.26 49.28 -5.98
CA ASN A 869 11.31 50.11 -5.22
C ASN A 869 9.99 49.41 -4.85
N LEU A 870 9.75 48.22 -5.41
CA LEU A 870 8.61 47.34 -5.12
C LEU A 870 9.06 46.01 -4.50
N ASP A 871 10.34 45.63 -4.68
CA ASP A 871 10.97 44.45 -4.09
C ASP A 871 11.17 44.61 -2.56
N ASN A 872 10.71 43.61 -1.79
CA ASN A 872 10.86 43.52 -0.33
C ASN A 872 12.25 43.00 0.10
N CYS A 873 13.07 42.49 -0.82
CA CYS A 873 14.49 42.16 -0.61
C CYS A 873 15.44 42.64 -1.76
N PRO A 874 15.61 43.97 -1.99
CA PRO A 874 16.32 44.60 -3.14
C PRO A 874 17.77 44.21 -3.50
N TYR A 875 18.35 43.17 -2.90
CA TYR A 875 19.70 42.67 -3.15
C TYR A 875 19.82 41.13 -3.00
N ILE A 876 18.72 40.39 -2.76
CA ILE A 876 18.70 38.94 -2.58
C ILE A 876 17.50 38.34 -3.34
N PRO A 877 17.72 37.67 -4.50
CA PRO A 877 16.62 37.23 -5.38
C PRO A 877 15.57 36.37 -4.68
N ASN A 878 14.33 36.84 -4.72
CA ASN A 878 13.14 36.22 -4.15
C ASN A 878 11.90 36.57 -5.00
N ALA A 879 11.89 36.11 -6.24
CA ALA A 879 10.87 36.43 -7.22
C ALA A 879 9.42 36.12 -6.79
N ASN A 880 9.21 35.29 -5.76
CA ASN A 880 7.89 35.03 -5.16
C ASN A 880 7.47 36.03 -4.08
N GLN A 881 8.35 36.97 -3.69
CA GLN A 881 8.15 38.03 -2.71
C GLN A 881 7.55 37.59 -1.36
N ALA A 882 7.74 36.33 -0.98
CA ALA A 882 7.19 35.79 0.27
C ALA A 882 7.68 36.57 1.49
N ASP A 883 6.72 36.87 2.37
CA ASP A 883 6.78 37.71 3.57
C ASP A 883 5.71 37.14 4.52
N HIS A 884 6.06 36.11 5.27
CA HIS A 884 5.08 35.30 6.03
C HIS A 884 4.47 36.07 7.21
N ASP A 885 5.26 36.88 7.92
CA ASP A 885 4.78 37.71 9.04
C ASP A 885 4.15 39.06 8.62
N LYS A 886 4.40 39.51 7.39
CA LYS A 886 3.86 40.72 6.77
C LYS A 886 4.39 42.00 7.40
N ASP A 887 5.65 42.00 7.86
CA ASP A 887 6.36 43.19 8.36
C ASP A 887 6.87 44.12 7.23
N GLY A 888 6.92 43.61 5.99
CA GLY A 888 7.37 44.33 4.79
C GLY A 888 8.82 44.03 4.39
N LYS A 889 9.41 42.95 4.92
CA LYS A 889 10.74 42.43 4.58
C LYS A 889 10.60 40.95 4.21
N GLY A 890 11.00 40.57 3.01
CA GLY A 890 10.77 39.20 2.55
C GLY A 890 11.67 38.15 3.24
N ASP A 891 11.17 36.92 3.36
CA ASP A 891 11.83 35.78 4.03
C ASP A 891 13.29 35.58 3.55
N ALA A 892 13.54 35.84 2.27
CA ALA A 892 14.86 35.63 1.66
C ALA A 892 15.96 36.54 2.24
N CYS A 893 15.58 37.69 2.80
CA CYS A 893 16.44 38.63 3.49
C CYS A 893 16.07 38.85 4.96
N ASP A 894 15.05 38.16 5.47
CA ASP A 894 14.78 38.04 6.91
C ASP A 894 15.70 37.04 7.62
N HIS A 895 15.56 37.06 8.95
CA HIS A 895 16.26 36.25 9.95
C HIS A 895 15.30 35.70 11.03
N ASP A 896 13.98 35.93 10.89
CA ASP A 896 12.90 35.69 11.88
C ASP A 896 11.55 35.69 11.10
N ASP A 897 11.39 34.79 10.12
CA ASP A 897 10.33 34.79 9.07
C ASP A 897 8.87 34.85 9.61
N ASP A 898 8.63 34.48 10.87
CA ASP A 898 7.32 34.50 11.53
C ASP A 898 7.20 35.50 12.71
N ASN A 899 8.27 36.28 12.94
CA ASN A 899 8.43 37.28 13.99
C ASN A 899 8.15 36.77 15.43
N ASP A 900 8.39 35.47 15.71
CA ASP A 900 8.23 34.90 17.06
C ASP A 900 9.36 35.28 18.04
N GLY A 901 10.53 35.65 17.50
CA GLY A 901 11.74 36.02 18.23
C GLY A 901 12.81 34.93 18.32
N ILE A 902 12.59 33.77 17.67
CA ILE A 902 13.57 32.70 17.44
C ILE A 902 14.05 32.79 15.97
N PRO A 903 15.35 33.00 15.72
CA PRO A 903 15.84 33.12 14.35
C PRO A 903 15.76 31.82 13.54
N ASP A 904 15.46 31.91 12.23
CA ASP A 904 15.23 30.78 11.30
C ASP A 904 16.29 29.68 11.36
N ASP A 905 17.56 30.04 11.64
CA ASP A 905 18.67 29.09 11.71
C ASP A 905 18.60 28.15 12.94
N LYS A 906 17.61 28.37 13.81
CA LYS A 906 17.34 27.61 15.04
C LYS A 906 15.88 27.24 15.21
N ASP A 907 14.99 27.75 14.36
CA ASP A 907 13.57 27.52 14.46
C ASP A 907 13.17 26.11 13.99
N ASN A 908 12.26 25.45 14.71
CA ASN A 908 11.66 24.17 14.32
C ASN A 908 10.33 24.29 13.55
N CYS A 909 9.79 25.50 13.42
CA CYS A 909 8.60 25.89 12.66
C CYS A 909 8.75 27.31 12.09
N ARG A 910 9.83 27.57 11.33
CA ARG A 910 10.23 28.85 10.72
C ARG A 910 9.11 29.82 10.26
N LEU A 911 8.00 29.31 9.75
CA LEU A 911 6.93 30.08 9.11
C LEU A 911 5.67 30.19 9.99
N ALA A 912 5.77 29.82 11.28
CA ALA A 912 4.65 29.25 12.02
C ALA A 912 4.72 29.50 13.55
N PHE A 913 4.71 30.79 13.92
CA PHE A 913 4.83 31.38 15.26
C PHE A 913 4.70 30.40 16.45
N ASN A 914 5.82 30.02 17.05
CA ASN A 914 5.85 29.08 18.17
C ASN A 914 7.01 29.34 19.17
N PRO A 915 6.98 30.44 19.96
CA PRO A 915 8.16 30.93 20.70
C PRO A 915 8.54 30.08 21.93
N ASP A 916 7.83 28.97 22.18
CA ASP A 916 8.21 27.94 23.14
C ASP A 916 8.92 26.72 22.50
N GLN A 917 8.97 26.66 21.17
CA GLN A 917 9.66 25.67 20.33
C GLN A 917 9.28 24.24 20.73
N LEU A 918 8.00 24.02 21.03
CA LEU A 918 7.48 22.73 21.49
C LEU A 918 7.56 21.68 20.37
N ASP A 919 8.33 20.62 20.62
CA ASP A 919 8.48 19.42 19.80
C ASP A 919 8.24 18.21 20.73
N SER A 920 7.04 17.62 20.64
CA SER A 920 6.58 16.58 21.57
C SER A 920 7.07 15.17 21.23
N ASP A 921 7.39 14.87 19.97
CA ASP A 921 7.84 13.55 19.53
C ASP A 921 9.37 13.46 19.26
N GLY A 922 10.05 14.61 19.21
CA GLY A 922 11.49 14.75 19.11
C GLY A 922 12.02 14.56 17.71
N ASP A 923 11.23 14.84 16.67
CA ASP A 923 11.64 14.72 15.27
C ASP A 923 12.41 15.94 14.72
N GLY A 924 12.36 17.07 15.43
CA GLY A 924 13.03 18.31 15.07
C GLY A 924 12.19 19.31 14.27
N ARG A 925 10.90 19.04 14.04
CA ARG A 925 9.87 20.00 13.63
C ARG A 925 8.98 20.31 14.83
N GLY A 926 8.48 21.54 14.95
CA GLY A 926 7.60 21.91 16.06
C GLY A 926 6.18 21.35 15.90
N ASP A 927 5.50 21.14 17.02
CA ASP A 927 4.09 20.71 17.08
C ASP A 927 3.14 21.72 16.40
N ALA A 928 3.56 22.99 16.28
CA ALA A 928 2.76 24.09 15.74
C ALA A 928 2.54 24.01 14.23
N CYS A 929 3.54 23.57 13.49
CA CYS A 929 3.54 23.39 12.04
C CYS A 929 3.50 21.89 11.66
N LYS A 930 2.78 21.07 12.42
CA LYS A 930 2.75 19.61 12.18
C LYS A 930 1.89 19.29 10.96
N ASP A 931 2.48 18.59 9.98
CA ASP A 931 1.88 18.15 8.70
C ASP A 931 1.53 19.26 7.69
N ASP A 932 1.65 20.53 8.08
CA ASP A 932 1.44 21.76 7.31
C ASP A 932 2.52 22.76 7.78
N PHE A 933 3.43 23.20 6.91
CA PHE A 933 4.65 23.93 7.30
C PHE A 933 4.50 25.46 7.30
N ASP A 934 3.69 25.99 6.39
CA ASP A 934 3.47 27.42 6.15
C ASP A 934 2.06 27.91 6.56
N GLN A 935 1.25 27.02 7.15
CA GLN A 935 -0.08 27.29 7.73
C GLN A 935 -1.18 27.68 6.71
N ASP A 936 -1.05 27.25 5.45
CA ASP A 936 -2.05 27.52 4.41
C ASP A 936 -3.29 26.60 4.50
N ASN A 937 -3.26 25.58 5.37
CA ASN A 937 -4.26 24.52 5.59
C ASN A 937 -4.22 23.36 4.57
N VAL A 938 -3.18 23.25 3.75
CA VAL A 938 -2.91 22.16 2.80
C VAL A 938 -1.70 21.35 3.29
N PRO A 939 -1.87 20.04 3.59
CA PRO A 939 -0.76 19.26 4.12
C PRO A 939 0.41 19.09 3.14
N ASP A 940 1.66 19.10 3.65
CA ASP A 940 2.94 18.99 2.91
C ASP A 940 2.92 17.99 1.73
N ILE A 941 2.21 16.87 1.89
CA ILE A 941 2.16 15.76 0.93
C ILE A 941 1.36 16.11 -0.33
N TYR A 942 0.34 16.95 -0.20
CA TYR A 942 -0.55 17.38 -1.28
C TYR A 942 -0.16 18.74 -1.84
N ASP A 943 0.54 19.52 -1.03
CA ASP A 943 1.07 20.80 -1.42
C ASP A 943 2.18 20.68 -2.49
N VAL A 944 2.17 21.67 -3.39
CA VAL A 944 3.17 21.92 -4.42
C VAL A 944 4.31 22.83 -3.92
N CYS A 945 4.08 23.69 -2.92
CA CYS A 945 5.04 24.63 -2.37
C CYS A 945 4.98 24.75 -0.82
N PRO A 946 5.30 23.68 -0.05
CA PRO A 946 5.20 23.61 1.42
C PRO A 946 6.27 24.40 2.20
N GLU A 947 6.61 25.57 1.69
CA GLU A 947 7.38 26.63 2.34
C GLU A 947 6.93 28.01 1.79
N ASN A 948 5.65 28.15 1.39
CA ASN A 948 5.06 29.37 0.81
C ASN A 948 3.51 29.34 0.85
N PHE A 949 2.92 30.02 1.83
CA PHE A 949 1.48 30.03 2.09
C PHE A 949 0.56 30.54 0.95
N ASP A 950 1.11 31.19 -0.07
CA ASP A 950 0.35 31.71 -1.21
C ASP A 950 0.13 30.66 -2.36
N ILE A 951 0.78 29.48 -2.33
CA ILE A 951 0.81 28.56 -3.50
C ILE A 951 0.61 27.07 -3.12
N SER A 952 -0.63 26.66 -2.83
CA SER A 952 -0.93 25.26 -2.43
C SER A 952 -1.17 24.27 -3.58
N GLU A 953 -1.63 24.74 -4.75
CA GLU A 953 -1.99 23.88 -5.89
C GLU A 953 -1.43 24.38 -7.23
N THR A 954 -1.34 23.48 -8.23
CA THR A 954 -1.12 23.91 -9.61
C THR A 954 -2.40 24.49 -10.19
N ASP A 955 -2.40 25.78 -10.44
CA ASP A 955 -3.52 26.53 -11.01
C ASP A 955 -3.07 27.49 -12.13
N PHE A 956 -3.78 27.44 -13.26
CA PHE A 956 -3.75 28.37 -14.39
C PHE A 956 -5.19 28.75 -14.84
N ARG A 957 -6.19 28.75 -13.94
CA ARG A 957 -7.53 29.31 -14.18
C ARG A 957 -7.46 30.81 -14.48
N LYS A 958 -6.67 31.52 -13.67
CA LYS A 958 -6.32 32.93 -13.86
C LYS A 958 -4.93 33.01 -14.48
N PHE A 959 -4.83 33.65 -15.65
CA PHE A 959 -3.57 33.86 -16.36
C PHE A 959 -3.58 35.21 -17.08
N GLN A 960 -2.41 35.81 -17.22
CA GLN A 960 -2.18 36.97 -18.07
C GLN A 960 -1.98 36.54 -19.51
N MET A 961 -2.67 37.22 -20.43
CA MET A 961 -2.51 37.06 -21.87
C MET A 961 -1.46 38.03 -22.41
N VAL A 962 -0.37 37.49 -22.96
CA VAL A 962 0.79 38.28 -23.41
C VAL A 962 0.95 38.16 -24.93
N PRO A 963 0.51 39.15 -25.73
CA PRO A 963 0.64 39.14 -27.19
C PRO A 963 2.05 39.57 -27.62
N LEU A 964 2.80 38.69 -28.29
CA LEU A 964 4.21 38.95 -28.66
C LEU A 964 4.39 39.62 -30.04
N ASP A 965 3.31 39.80 -30.81
CA ASP A 965 3.28 40.64 -32.02
C ASP A 965 1.94 41.40 -32.16
N PRO A 966 1.61 42.35 -31.26
CA PRO A 966 0.32 43.07 -31.27
C PRO A 966 0.11 43.98 -32.50
N LYS A 967 1.13 44.08 -33.38
CA LYS A 967 1.12 44.84 -34.64
C LYS A 967 1.21 43.90 -35.86
N GLY A 968 0.90 42.61 -35.66
CA GLY A 968 0.99 41.54 -36.63
C GLY A 968 0.03 41.67 -37.81
N THR A 969 0.18 40.76 -38.77
CA THR A 969 -0.65 40.72 -39.98
C THR A 969 -1.84 39.77 -39.88
N SER A 970 -1.85 38.90 -38.88
CA SER A 970 -2.90 37.92 -38.63
C SER A 970 -3.97 38.56 -37.73
N GLN A 971 -3.52 39.17 -36.62
CA GLN A 971 -4.35 39.76 -35.56
C GLN A 971 -5.42 38.78 -35.05
N ILE A 972 -5.03 37.51 -34.96
CA ILE A 972 -5.80 36.45 -34.30
C ILE A 972 -5.03 36.15 -33.03
N ASP A 973 -5.56 36.60 -31.90
CA ASP A 973 -5.01 36.29 -30.58
C ASP A 973 -5.28 34.81 -30.23
N PRO A 974 -4.48 34.20 -29.34
CA PRO A 974 -4.71 32.82 -28.94
C PRO A 974 -6.01 32.68 -28.14
N ASN A 975 -6.89 31.76 -28.54
CA ASN A 975 -8.03 31.34 -27.73
C ASN A 975 -7.61 30.17 -26.82
N TRP A 976 -7.79 30.31 -25.50
CA TRP A 976 -7.43 29.31 -24.49
C TRP A 976 -8.68 28.85 -23.73
N VAL A 977 -8.90 27.54 -23.72
CA VAL A 977 -9.95 26.89 -22.93
C VAL A 977 -9.29 26.25 -21.70
N VAL A 978 -9.77 26.59 -20.51
CA VAL A 978 -9.31 26.00 -19.24
C VAL A 978 -10.13 24.76 -18.90
N ARG A 979 -9.45 23.67 -18.53
CA ARG A 979 -10.01 22.41 -18.02
C ARG A 979 -9.26 21.99 -16.75
N HIS A 980 -9.71 20.92 -16.08
CA HIS A 980 -9.07 20.37 -14.88
C HIS A 980 -8.79 21.44 -13.80
N GLN A 981 -9.68 22.42 -13.65
CA GLN A 981 -9.55 23.52 -12.69
C GLN A 981 -8.18 24.24 -12.78
N GLY A 982 -7.68 24.46 -14.00
CA GLY A 982 -6.40 25.17 -14.22
C GLY A 982 -5.19 24.25 -14.43
N LYS A 983 -5.35 22.92 -14.35
CA LYS A 983 -4.28 21.96 -14.66
C LYS A 983 -4.28 21.48 -16.11
N GLU A 984 -5.20 21.97 -16.93
CA GLU A 984 -5.21 21.73 -18.37
C GLU A 984 -5.64 22.98 -19.13
N LEU A 985 -4.90 23.33 -20.18
CA LEU A 985 -5.27 24.40 -21.11
C LEU A 985 -5.20 23.88 -22.55
N VAL A 986 -6.24 24.16 -23.32
CA VAL A 986 -6.33 23.81 -24.74
C VAL A 986 -6.36 25.08 -25.56
N GLN A 987 -5.42 25.20 -26.50
CA GLN A 987 -5.36 26.30 -27.44
C GLN A 987 -5.97 25.87 -28.78
N THR A 988 -6.96 26.61 -29.28
CA THR A 988 -7.88 26.11 -30.33
C THR A 988 -7.70 26.74 -31.72
N VAL A 989 -6.97 27.86 -31.86
CA VAL A 989 -6.94 28.66 -33.10
C VAL A 989 -5.52 28.90 -33.60
N ASN A 990 -5.30 28.91 -34.93
CA ASN A 990 -4.01 29.33 -35.48
C ASN A 990 -3.83 30.85 -35.27
N CYS A 991 -2.93 31.22 -34.36
CA CYS A 991 -2.78 32.56 -33.81
C CYS A 991 -1.39 33.19 -34.02
N ASP A 992 -1.32 34.50 -33.85
CA ASP A 992 -0.06 35.23 -33.64
C ASP A 992 0.66 34.73 -32.36
N PRO A 993 1.98 34.96 -32.19
CA PRO A 993 2.72 34.43 -31.05
C PRO A 993 2.18 35.01 -29.73
N GLY A 994 1.86 34.14 -28.77
CA GLY A 994 1.30 34.55 -27.49
C GLY A 994 1.62 33.59 -26.36
N ILE A 995 1.46 34.09 -25.13
CA ILE A 995 1.71 33.36 -23.90
C ILE A 995 0.48 33.50 -22.98
N ALA A 996 0.07 32.39 -22.36
CA ALA A 996 -0.77 32.41 -21.16
C ALA A 996 0.17 32.23 -19.94
N VAL A 997 0.33 33.26 -19.11
CA VAL A 997 1.25 33.28 -17.96
C VAL A 997 0.44 33.20 -16.66
N GLY A 998 0.64 32.16 -15.86
CA GLY A 998 0.03 32.04 -14.54
C GLY A 998 0.57 33.09 -13.57
N TYR A 999 -0.23 33.49 -12.57
CA TYR A 999 0.16 34.58 -11.67
C TYR A 999 1.17 34.18 -10.60
N HIS A 1000 1.25 32.89 -10.23
CA HIS A 1000 2.20 32.39 -9.24
C HIS A 1000 3.66 32.53 -9.69
N GLU A 1001 4.51 32.91 -8.75
CA GLU A 1001 5.91 33.25 -8.95
C GLU A 1001 6.84 32.28 -8.23
N PHE A 1002 7.98 31.98 -8.86
CA PHE A 1002 8.83 30.88 -8.39
C PHE A 1002 10.32 31.25 -8.34
N ASN A 1003 10.92 31.02 -7.18
CA ASN A 1003 12.37 31.04 -6.99
C ASN A 1003 13.04 29.80 -7.60
N SER A 1004 12.58 28.61 -7.26
CA SER A 1004 13.17 27.35 -7.71
C SER A 1004 12.08 26.34 -7.91
N VAL A 1005 11.95 25.85 -9.14
CA VAL A 1005 10.75 25.15 -9.59
C VAL A 1005 11.10 23.95 -10.47
N ASP A 1006 10.37 22.87 -10.26
CA ASP A 1006 10.21 21.82 -11.26
C ASP A 1006 8.83 22.02 -11.90
N PHE A 1007 8.76 22.00 -13.23
CA PHE A 1007 7.51 22.19 -13.97
C PHE A 1007 7.36 21.11 -15.03
N SER A 1008 6.25 20.40 -15.02
CA SER A 1008 5.95 19.32 -15.93
C SER A 1008 4.54 19.45 -16.48
N GLY A 1009 4.31 18.82 -17.63
CA GLY A 1009 3.02 18.81 -18.29
C GLY A 1009 3.07 17.94 -19.53
N THR A 1010 1.90 17.65 -20.05
CA THR A 1010 1.69 16.82 -21.22
C THR A 1010 1.37 17.69 -22.42
N PHE A 1011 2.11 17.43 -23.49
CA PHE A 1011 2.06 18.12 -24.77
C PHE A 1011 1.48 17.18 -25.82
N PHE A 1012 0.38 17.58 -26.43
CA PHE A 1012 -0.31 16.84 -27.47
C PHE A 1012 -0.90 17.82 -28.50
N ILE A 1013 -0.92 17.42 -29.78
CA ILE A 1013 -1.52 18.22 -30.86
C ILE A 1013 -2.61 17.37 -31.50
N ASN A 1014 -3.86 17.81 -31.33
CA ASN A 1014 -5.07 17.09 -31.73
C ASN A 1014 -5.50 17.45 -33.16
N THR A 1015 -4.54 17.53 -34.09
CA THR A 1015 -4.79 17.84 -35.50
C THR A 1015 -3.66 17.33 -36.39
N GLU A 1016 -3.96 17.08 -37.67
CA GLU A 1016 -2.98 16.87 -38.75
C GLU A 1016 -2.67 18.18 -39.51
N ARG A 1017 -3.11 19.33 -38.98
CA ARG A 1017 -2.96 20.65 -39.58
C ARG A 1017 -1.84 21.44 -38.92
N ASP A 1018 -1.17 22.19 -39.79
CA ASP A 1018 0.03 22.98 -39.49
C ASP A 1018 1.26 22.18 -39.05
N ASP A 1019 2.42 22.84 -39.02
CA ASP A 1019 3.72 22.23 -38.68
C ASP A 1019 4.55 23.03 -37.66
N ASP A 1020 3.88 23.94 -36.93
CA ASP A 1020 4.40 25.15 -36.29
C ASP A 1020 4.76 24.99 -34.80
N TYR A 1021 4.85 26.09 -34.04
CA TYR A 1021 5.49 26.14 -32.72
C TYR A 1021 4.49 26.10 -31.57
N ALA A 1022 4.79 25.25 -30.59
CA ALA A 1022 4.19 25.33 -29.27
C ALA A 1022 5.18 24.88 -28.17
N GLY A 1023 4.86 25.14 -26.90
CA GLY A 1023 5.70 24.83 -25.75
C GLY A 1023 5.32 25.64 -24.51
N PHE A 1024 6.30 26.03 -23.70
CA PHE A 1024 6.07 26.71 -22.41
C PHE A 1024 7.16 27.71 -22.08
N VAL A 1025 6.85 28.68 -21.21
CA VAL A 1025 7.79 29.65 -20.66
C VAL A 1025 8.03 29.40 -19.16
N PHE A 1026 9.18 29.87 -18.68
CA PHE A 1026 9.52 29.84 -17.25
C PHE A 1026 10.47 30.98 -16.91
N GLY A 1027 10.45 31.42 -15.65
CA GLY A 1027 11.16 32.61 -15.23
C GLY A 1027 10.73 33.82 -16.07
N TYR A 1028 9.43 33.94 -16.31
CA TYR A 1028 8.83 35.09 -16.96
C TYR A 1028 8.76 36.25 -15.97
N GLN A 1029 9.32 37.38 -16.37
CA GLN A 1029 9.25 38.63 -15.61
C GLN A 1029 8.41 39.63 -16.41
N SER A 1030 8.85 39.87 -17.66
CA SER A 1030 8.12 40.67 -18.64
C SER A 1030 8.14 39.99 -20.02
N SER A 1031 7.35 40.48 -20.97
CA SER A 1031 7.36 40.09 -22.40
C SER A 1031 8.71 40.34 -23.10
N SER A 1032 9.62 41.08 -22.47
CA SER A 1032 11.01 41.25 -22.90
C SER A 1032 11.99 40.29 -22.21
N ARG A 1033 11.59 39.66 -21.09
CA ARG A 1033 12.44 38.96 -20.12
C ARG A 1033 11.83 37.63 -19.67
N PHE A 1034 12.14 36.54 -20.41
CA PHE A 1034 11.72 35.18 -20.05
C PHE A 1034 12.59 34.09 -20.66
N TYR A 1035 12.56 32.87 -20.11
CA TYR A 1035 13.01 31.66 -20.81
C TYR A 1035 11.85 30.98 -21.53
N VAL A 1036 12.11 30.41 -22.70
CA VAL A 1036 11.10 29.67 -23.49
C VAL A 1036 11.64 28.33 -23.98
N VAL A 1037 10.84 27.29 -23.79
CA VAL A 1037 10.96 25.98 -24.42
C VAL A 1037 9.93 25.91 -25.52
N MET A 1038 10.36 25.69 -26.75
CA MET A 1038 9.48 25.66 -27.92
C MET A 1038 9.87 24.54 -28.88
N TRP A 1039 8.88 23.92 -29.51
CA TRP A 1039 9.06 22.75 -30.36
C TRP A 1039 8.26 22.89 -31.66
N LYS A 1040 8.94 22.68 -32.79
CA LYS A 1040 8.36 22.73 -34.14
C LYS A 1040 8.43 21.36 -34.84
N GLN A 1041 7.42 21.02 -35.63
CA GLN A 1041 7.33 19.76 -36.35
C GLN A 1041 8.31 19.68 -37.53
N ILE A 1042 8.22 20.66 -38.44
CA ILE A 1042 8.94 20.66 -39.73
C ILE A 1042 9.79 21.93 -39.83
N THR A 1043 11.00 21.82 -40.40
CA THR A 1043 11.88 22.98 -40.58
C THR A 1043 11.30 23.95 -41.62
N GLN A 1044 10.96 25.17 -41.19
CA GLN A 1044 10.28 26.18 -42.01
C GLN A 1044 10.95 27.58 -41.86
N THR A 1045 11.02 28.33 -42.96
CA THR A 1045 11.43 29.75 -42.92
C THR A 1045 10.19 30.61 -42.75
N TYR A 1046 10.20 31.52 -41.77
CA TYR A 1046 9.07 32.41 -41.52
C TYR A 1046 8.72 33.22 -42.78
N TRP A 1047 7.42 33.39 -43.05
CA TRP A 1047 6.95 34.02 -44.29
C TRP A 1047 7.38 35.49 -44.39
N SER A 1048 7.41 36.22 -43.26
CA SER A 1048 7.95 37.58 -43.23
C SER A 1048 9.48 37.56 -43.21
N ASN A 1049 10.08 38.10 -44.27
CA ASN A 1049 11.53 38.34 -44.34
C ASN A 1049 11.96 39.62 -43.61
N LYS A 1050 11.03 40.32 -42.94
CA LYS A 1050 11.26 41.53 -42.15
C LYS A 1050 10.91 41.29 -40.67
N PRO A 1051 11.66 41.90 -39.73
CA PRO A 1051 12.82 42.77 -39.95
C PRO A 1051 14.10 41.99 -40.29
N THR A 1052 14.16 40.71 -39.90
CA THR A 1052 15.24 39.77 -40.19
C THR A 1052 14.68 38.48 -40.79
N LYS A 1053 15.48 37.76 -41.60
CA LYS A 1053 15.05 36.46 -42.13
C LYS A 1053 15.17 35.39 -41.04
N ALA A 1054 14.04 34.88 -40.55
CA ALA A 1054 13.98 33.84 -39.53
C ALA A 1054 13.85 32.43 -40.14
N GLN A 1055 14.68 31.51 -39.70
CA GLN A 1055 14.57 30.08 -40.04
C GLN A 1055 14.39 29.25 -38.76
N GLY A 1056 13.23 28.62 -38.64
CA GLY A 1056 12.89 27.71 -37.54
C GLY A 1056 13.17 26.28 -37.97
N TYR A 1057 13.96 25.57 -37.18
CA TYR A 1057 14.27 24.15 -37.38
C TYR A 1057 13.34 23.30 -36.52
N SER A 1058 13.00 22.12 -37.05
CA SER A 1058 12.30 21.08 -36.28
C SER A 1058 13.16 20.63 -35.11
N GLY A 1059 12.54 20.29 -33.98
CA GLY A 1059 13.26 19.92 -32.76
C GLY A 1059 13.04 20.87 -31.59
N LEU A 1060 13.17 20.32 -30.39
CA LEU A 1060 13.00 21.04 -29.13
C LEU A 1060 14.09 22.12 -28.99
N SER A 1061 13.71 23.35 -28.69
CA SER A 1061 14.62 24.49 -28.53
C SER A 1061 14.41 25.14 -27.17
N ILE A 1062 15.51 25.44 -26.48
CA ILE A 1062 15.50 26.19 -25.21
C ILE A 1062 16.20 27.53 -25.49
N LYS A 1063 15.49 28.63 -25.27
CA LYS A 1063 15.95 29.99 -25.55
C LYS A 1063 15.77 30.87 -24.31
N VAL A 1064 16.59 31.91 -24.23
CA VAL A 1064 16.35 33.05 -23.34
C VAL A 1064 16.03 34.27 -24.18
N VAL A 1065 14.95 34.95 -23.83
CA VAL A 1065 14.50 36.21 -24.42
C VAL A 1065 15.03 37.34 -23.55
N ASN A 1066 15.75 38.27 -24.16
CA ASN A 1066 16.22 39.50 -23.55
C ASN A 1066 16.13 40.57 -24.66
N SER A 1067 14.92 41.13 -24.78
CA SER A 1067 14.53 41.98 -25.90
C SER A 1067 14.82 43.44 -25.63
N THR A 1068 15.60 44.09 -26.49
CA THR A 1068 15.80 45.54 -26.46
C THR A 1068 14.70 46.32 -27.18
N THR A 1069 13.58 45.68 -27.56
CA THR A 1069 12.49 46.31 -28.34
C THR A 1069 11.09 45.96 -27.82
N GLY A 1070 10.96 45.06 -26.85
CA GLY A 1070 9.67 44.49 -26.48
C GLY A 1070 8.97 43.69 -27.60
N PRO A 1071 7.67 43.41 -27.43
CA PRO A 1071 6.79 42.76 -28.39
C PRO A 1071 6.76 43.43 -29.78
N GLY A 1072 6.57 42.61 -30.82
CA GLY A 1072 6.46 43.06 -32.20
C GLY A 1072 7.37 42.32 -33.19
N GLU A 1073 7.50 42.88 -34.40
CA GLU A 1073 8.11 42.19 -35.53
C GLU A 1073 9.56 41.71 -35.31
N HIS A 1074 10.33 42.40 -34.46
CA HIS A 1074 11.70 42.03 -34.10
C HIS A 1074 11.74 40.77 -33.22
N LEU A 1075 10.97 40.76 -32.14
CA LEU A 1075 10.94 39.67 -31.18
C LEU A 1075 10.31 38.43 -31.80
N ARG A 1076 9.18 38.57 -32.50
CA ARG A 1076 8.53 37.51 -33.29
C ARG A 1076 9.51 36.76 -34.20
N ASN A 1077 10.26 37.49 -35.04
CA ASN A 1077 11.19 36.85 -35.96
C ASN A 1077 12.39 36.22 -35.22
N ALA A 1078 12.81 36.79 -34.09
CA ALA A 1078 13.84 36.21 -33.23
C ALA A 1078 13.39 34.91 -32.55
N LEU A 1079 12.13 34.86 -32.08
CA LEU A 1079 11.48 33.69 -31.49
C LEU A 1079 11.32 32.57 -32.50
N TRP A 1080 10.92 32.85 -33.74
CA TRP A 1080 10.85 31.82 -34.78
C TRP A 1080 12.23 31.23 -35.13
N HIS A 1081 13.27 32.06 -35.11
CA HIS A 1081 14.60 31.64 -35.57
C HIS A 1081 15.28 30.67 -34.59
N THR A 1082 15.72 29.51 -35.06
CA THR A 1082 16.62 28.61 -34.31
C THR A 1082 18.05 29.14 -34.41
N GLY A 1083 18.41 30.05 -33.51
CA GLY A 1083 19.73 30.66 -33.44
C GLY A 1083 19.75 31.85 -32.47
N ASN A 1084 20.87 32.58 -32.47
CA ASN A 1084 20.99 33.82 -31.70
C ASN A 1084 20.60 35.02 -32.57
N THR A 1085 19.68 35.85 -32.08
CA THR A 1085 19.35 37.15 -32.65
C THR A 1085 19.81 38.23 -31.66
N PRO A 1086 20.88 39.00 -31.97
CA PRO A 1086 21.46 39.96 -31.03
C PRO A 1086 20.46 41.01 -30.54
N GLY A 1087 20.43 41.24 -29.22
CA GLY A 1087 19.49 42.16 -28.56
C GLY A 1087 18.04 41.70 -28.54
N GLN A 1088 17.78 40.41 -28.76
CA GLN A 1088 16.43 39.83 -28.81
C GLN A 1088 16.37 38.46 -28.11
N VAL A 1089 17.01 37.45 -28.68
CA VAL A 1089 16.87 36.05 -28.24
C VAL A 1089 18.19 35.31 -28.40
N ARG A 1090 18.56 34.51 -27.39
CA ARG A 1090 19.73 33.64 -27.39
C ARG A 1090 19.31 32.19 -27.23
N LEU A 1091 19.74 31.33 -28.15
CA LEU A 1091 19.57 29.89 -28.08
C LEU A 1091 20.52 29.32 -27.02
N LEU A 1092 19.96 28.71 -25.98
CA LEU A 1092 20.73 27.99 -24.95
C LEU A 1092 21.05 26.58 -25.43
N TRP A 1093 20.06 25.90 -26.03
CA TRP A 1093 20.17 24.53 -26.50
C TRP A 1093 19.12 24.23 -27.58
N HIS A 1094 19.40 23.27 -28.45
CA HIS A 1094 18.47 22.70 -29.42
C HIS A 1094 18.77 21.22 -29.57
N ASP A 1095 17.74 20.38 -29.77
CA ASP A 1095 17.91 18.94 -30.02
C ASP A 1095 18.79 18.72 -31.26
N PRO A 1096 20.00 18.15 -31.15
CA PRO A 1096 20.90 17.96 -32.29
C PRO A 1096 20.40 16.89 -33.29
N LYS A 1097 19.34 16.15 -32.96
CA LYS A 1097 18.65 15.24 -33.89
C LYS A 1097 17.60 15.95 -34.75
N ASN A 1098 17.22 17.18 -34.39
CA ASN A 1098 16.17 17.99 -35.03
C ASN A 1098 14.80 17.27 -35.13
N VAL A 1099 14.45 16.45 -34.14
CA VAL A 1099 13.23 15.62 -34.17
C VAL A 1099 12.02 16.48 -33.81
N GLY A 1100 11.17 16.77 -34.80
CA GLY A 1100 9.86 17.38 -34.57
C GLY A 1100 8.92 16.49 -33.76
N TRP A 1101 7.87 17.10 -33.22
CA TRP A 1101 6.72 16.38 -32.66
C TRP A 1101 5.98 15.59 -33.75
N LYS A 1102 4.93 14.86 -33.37
CA LYS A 1102 4.08 14.09 -34.28
C LYS A 1102 2.62 14.38 -33.94
N ASP A 1103 1.78 14.36 -34.97
CA ASP A 1103 0.32 14.46 -34.85
C ASP A 1103 -0.22 13.38 -33.89
N PHE A 1104 -1.24 13.72 -33.09
CA PHE A 1104 -1.95 12.79 -32.20
C PHE A 1104 -1.02 11.93 -31.32
N THR A 1105 0.09 12.51 -30.85
CA THR A 1105 1.11 11.81 -30.06
C THR A 1105 1.37 12.57 -28.77
N ALA A 1106 1.25 11.87 -27.64
CA ALA A 1106 1.52 12.43 -26.33
C ALA A 1106 3.00 12.47 -25.98
N TYR A 1107 3.41 13.61 -25.43
CA TYR A 1107 4.74 13.83 -24.90
C TYR A 1107 4.66 14.43 -23.49
N ARG A 1108 5.55 14.03 -22.58
CA ARG A 1108 5.66 14.66 -21.25
C ARG A 1108 6.92 15.51 -21.19
N TRP A 1109 6.82 16.77 -20.82
CA TRP A 1109 8.01 17.57 -20.45
C TRP A 1109 8.26 17.56 -18.95
N HIS A 1110 9.52 17.74 -18.56
CA HIS A 1110 9.93 18.01 -17.19
C HIS A 1110 11.08 19.03 -17.23
N LEU A 1111 10.78 20.25 -16.80
CA LEU A 1111 11.73 21.31 -16.48
C LEU A 1111 12.27 21.10 -15.05
N ILE A 1112 13.54 21.42 -14.85
CA ILE A 1112 14.17 21.66 -13.57
C ILE A 1112 14.86 23.02 -13.68
N HIS A 1113 14.42 24.01 -12.89
CA HIS A 1113 15.01 25.35 -12.86
C HIS A 1113 15.48 25.70 -11.44
N ARG A 1114 16.76 26.04 -11.28
CA ARG A 1114 17.37 26.51 -10.02
C ARG A 1114 18.22 27.77 -10.28
N PRO A 1115 17.62 28.96 -10.44
CA PRO A 1115 18.31 30.18 -10.87
C PRO A 1115 19.49 30.59 -9.97
N ARG A 1116 19.44 30.32 -8.66
CA ARG A 1116 20.56 30.54 -7.72
C ARG A 1116 21.88 29.93 -8.19
N THR A 1117 21.84 28.74 -8.80
CA THR A 1117 23.00 28.11 -9.47
C THR A 1117 23.02 28.35 -10.97
N GLY A 1118 21.88 28.72 -11.54
CA GLY A 1118 21.61 28.89 -12.96
C GLY A 1118 21.25 27.58 -13.67
N LEU A 1119 21.00 26.50 -12.92
CA LEU A 1119 20.74 25.19 -13.50
C LEU A 1119 19.38 25.20 -14.21
N ILE A 1120 19.40 24.88 -15.51
CA ILE A 1120 18.23 24.58 -16.33
C ILE A 1120 18.42 23.17 -16.89
N ARG A 1121 17.40 22.31 -16.78
CA ARG A 1121 17.33 21.04 -17.53
C ARG A 1121 15.91 20.79 -18.00
N VAL A 1122 15.77 20.38 -19.25
CA VAL A 1122 14.49 19.96 -19.83
C VAL A 1122 14.64 18.54 -20.36
N VAL A 1123 13.76 17.66 -19.89
CA VAL A 1123 13.63 16.28 -20.38
C VAL A 1123 12.27 16.15 -21.08
N MET A 1124 12.24 15.55 -22.26
CA MET A 1124 11.03 15.30 -23.04
C MET A 1124 10.87 13.81 -23.29
N TYR A 1125 9.73 13.26 -22.89
CA TYR A 1125 9.38 11.85 -23.04
C TYR A 1125 8.38 11.67 -24.20
N GLU A 1126 8.54 10.63 -25.01
CA GLU A 1126 7.52 10.10 -25.92
C GLU A 1126 6.95 8.84 -25.28
N GLY A 1127 5.72 8.93 -24.76
CA GLY A 1127 5.19 7.94 -23.81
C GLY A 1127 6.17 7.73 -22.64
N LYS A 1128 6.68 6.50 -22.52
CA LYS A 1128 7.62 6.07 -21.46
C LYS A 1128 9.10 6.37 -21.73
N LYS A 1129 9.46 6.86 -22.92
CA LYS A 1129 10.87 6.92 -23.38
C LYS A 1129 11.36 8.35 -23.47
N ILE A 1130 12.49 8.65 -22.83
CA ILE A 1130 13.19 9.92 -23.05
C ILE A 1130 13.56 10.03 -24.54
N MET A 1131 12.96 11.01 -25.22
CA MET A 1131 13.17 11.31 -26.63
C MET A 1131 14.28 12.37 -26.76
N ALA A 1132 14.22 13.41 -25.93
CA ALA A 1132 15.23 14.46 -25.79
C ALA A 1132 15.53 14.75 -24.31
N ASP A 1133 16.79 15.12 -24.02
CA ASP A 1133 17.26 15.59 -22.72
C ASP A 1133 18.32 16.65 -23.01
N SER A 1134 18.16 17.85 -22.44
CA SER A 1134 19.12 18.93 -22.62
C SER A 1134 20.45 18.68 -21.91
N GLY A 1135 20.46 17.80 -20.92
CA GLY A 1135 21.47 17.80 -19.86
C GLY A 1135 21.38 19.07 -19.01
N SER A 1136 22.36 19.27 -18.13
CA SER A 1136 22.48 20.49 -17.33
C SER A 1136 22.99 21.66 -18.17
N ILE A 1137 22.10 22.60 -18.47
CA ILE A 1137 22.41 23.94 -18.97
C ILE A 1137 22.66 24.83 -17.75
N TYR A 1138 23.53 25.84 -17.90
CA TYR A 1138 23.74 26.86 -16.88
C TYR A 1138 23.52 28.25 -17.49
N ASP A 1139 22.51 28.97 -17.00
CA ASP A 1139 22.19 30.34 -17.37
C ASP A 1139 21.68 31.11 -16.15
N LYS A 1140 22.02 32.40 -16.06
CA LYS A 1140 21.69 33.27 -14.92
C LYS A 1140 21.20 34.63 -15.41
N THR A 1141 20.45 34.66 -16.51
CA THR A 1141 19.89 35.92 -17.01
C THR A 1141 18.75 36.39 -16.11
N TYR A 1142 17.91 35.46 -15.63
CA TYR A 1142 16.79 35.72 -14.73
C TYR A 1142 16.86 34.81 -13.50
N ALA A 1143 16.59 35.37 -12.32
CA ALA A 1143 16.80 34.76 -11.01
C ALA A 1143 15.52 34.14 -10.39
N GLY A 1144 14.41 34.18 -11.11
CA GLY A 1144 13.12 33.59 -10.74
C GLY A 1144 12.05 33.98 -11.77
N GLY A 1145 10.78 34.00 -11.35
CA GLY A 1145 9.65 34.54 -12.10
C GLY A 1145 8.53 33.52 -12.36
N ARG A 1146 7.58 33.90 -13.22
CA ARG A 1146 6.34 33.18 -13.51
C ARG A 1146 6.52 32.02 -14.50
N LEU A 1147 5.51 31.14 -14.55
CA LEU A 1147 5.37 30.04 -15.51
C LEU A 1147 4.26 30.35 -16.52
N GLY A 1148 4.32 29.74 -17.70
CA GLY A 1148 3.25 29.91 -18.69
C GLY A 1148 3.36 28.98 -19.89
N LEU A 1149 2.35 29.02 -20.75
CA LEU A 1149 2.21 28.19 -21.95
C LEU A 1149 2.39 29.06 -23.20
N PHE A 1150 3.07 28.53 -24.21
CA PHE A 1150 3.49 29.28 -25.40
C PHE A 1150 2.94 28.63 -26.67
N VAL A 1151 2.35 29.44 -27.54
CA VAL A 1151 1.98 29.07 -28.92
C VAL A 1151 2.44 30.11 -29.92
N PHE A 1152 2.72 29.66 -31.15
CA PHE A 1152 2.99 30.54 -32.28
C PHE A 1152 2.62 29.80 -33.57
N SER A 1153 1.50 30.20 -34.18
CA SER A 1153 1.01 29.74 -35.49
C SER A 1153 0.59 28.25 -35.54
N GLN A 1154 0.26 27.65 -34.39
CA GLN A 1154 -0.22 26.25 -34.29
C GLN A 1154 -1.59 26.21 -33.59
N GLU A 1155 -2.54 25.46 -34.16
CA GLU A 1155 -3.88 25.22 -33.59
C GLU A 1155 -3.99 23.85 -32.90
N MET A 1156 -5.03 23.70 -32.06
CA MET A 1156 -5.41 22.45 -31.37
C MET A 1156 -4.29 21.84 -30.50
N VAL A 1157 -3.63 22.70 -29.71
CA VAL A 1157 -2.55 22.32 -28.79
C VAL A 1157 -3.11 22.07 -27.40
N TYR A 1158 -2.84 20.89 -26.86
CA TYR A 1158 -3.27 20.45 -25.53
C TYR A 1158 -2.06 20.51 -24.59
N PHE A 1159 -2.22 21.25 -23.50
CA PHE A 1159 -1.28 21.36 -22.39
C PHE A 1159 -1.95 20.77 -21.14
N SER A 1160 -1.83 19.46 -20.98
CA SER A 1160 -2.61 18.63 -20.03
C SER A 1160 -1.78 18.21 -18.81
N ASP A 1161 -2.44 17.88 -17.70
CA ASP A 1161 -1.85 17.45 -16.42
C ASP A 1161 -0.64 18.30 -15.99
N LEU A 1162 -0.82 19.61 -16.07
CA LEU A 1162 0.16 20.61 -15.65
C LEU A 1162 0.44 20.45 -14.15
N LYS A 1163 1.73 20.39 -13.80
CA LYS A 1163 2.21 20.26 -12.41
C LYS A 1163 3.48 21.08 -12.24
N TYR A 1164 3.43 22.12 -11.42
CA TYR A 1164 4.63 22.75 -10.86
C TYR A 1164 4.81 22.36 -9.40
N GLU A 1165 6.06 22.40 -8.93
CA GLU A 1165 6.42 22.22 -7.52
C GLU A 1165 7.55 23.17 -7.14
N CYS A 1166 7.42 23.90 -6.03
CA CYS A 1166 8.54 24.63 -5.45
C CYS A 1166 9.57 23.64 -4.90
N ARG A 1167 10.86 23.93 -5.12
CA ARG A 1167 11.97 23.08 -4.71
C ARG A 1167 13.06 23.93 -4.05
N GLY A 1168 12.95 24.05 -2.73
CA GLY A 1168 13.83 24.81 -1.83
C GLY A 1168 15.30 24.36 -1.83
N LYS A 1169 16.08 24.86 -0.86
CA LYS A 1169 17.56 24.79 -0.83
C LYS A 1169 18.16 23.38 -0.55
N GLU A 1170 17.47 22.28 -0.85
CA GLU A 1170 18.01 20.91 -0.74
C GLU A 1170 18.88 20.50 -1.95
N LEU A 1171 20.08 21.08 -2.04
CA LEU A 1171 21.21 20.48 -2.77
C LEU A 1171 22.41 20.28 -1.85
N HIS A 1172 22.17 19.58 -0.73
CA HIS A 1172 23.23 19.03 0.09
C HIS A 1172 23.99 17.93 -0.67
N LYS A 1173 25.03 18.35 -1.41
CA LYS A 1173 26.09 17.51 -1.97
C LYS A 1173 25.58 16.19 -2.59
N ILE A 1174 25.07 16.27 -3.82
CA ILE A 1174 25.17 15.11 -4.73
C ILE A 1174 26.66 14.76 -4.81
N ASN A 1175 27.03 13.66 -4.17
CA ASN A 1175 28.39 13.15 -4.24
C ASN A 1175 28.72 12.85 -5.71
N GLN A 1176 29.91 13.27 -6.14
CA GLN A 1176 30.54 12.80 -7.37
C GLN A 1176 30.88 11.29 -7.22
N SER A 1177 29.88 10.43 -7.31
CA SER A 1177 30.02 8.97 -7.26
C SER A 1177 29.62 8.25 -8.56
N ASP A 1178 29.21 8.99 -9.60
CA ASP A 1178 29.10 8.49 -10.97
C ASP A 1178 29.80 9.44 -11.96
N HIS A 1179 31.14 9.42 -11.95
CA HIS A 1179 31.96 9.60 -13.17
C HIS A 1179 33.44 9.24 -12.90
N LYS A 1180 33.74 7.94 -12.84
CA LYS A 1180 35.11 7.45 -13.05
C LYS A 1180 35.41 7.27 -14.54
N SER A 1181 35.57 8.38 -15.25
CA SER A 1181 36.22 8.41 -16.57
C SER A 1181 37.14 9.62 -16.69
N SER A 1182 38.43 9.34 -16.50
CA SER A 1182 39.58 10.21 -16.72
C SER A 1182 39.47 11.25 -17.83
N ILE A 1183 39.86 12.50 -17.55
CA ILE A 1183 40.89 13.32 -18.22
C ILE A 1183 41.07 14.62 -17.40
N PRO A 1184 42.29 15.19 -17.28
CA PRO A 1184 42.58 16.21 -16.26
C PRO A 1184 42.25 17.66 -16.68
N GLU A 1185 42.03 18.49 -15.67
CA GLU A 1185 41.86 19.94 -15.76
C GLU A 1185 42.98 20.64 -16.54
N SER A 1186 42.61 21.63 -17.36
CA SER A 1186 43.51 22.72 -17.70
C SER A 1186 42.72 23.98 -18.06
N ILE A 1187 43.12 25.09 -17.43
CA ILE A 1187 42.53 26.45 -17.43
C ILE A 1187 41.35 26.61 -16.48
#